data_AF-A0A7C3ZKD2-F1
#
_entry.id   AF-A0A7C3ZKD2-F1
#
_cell.length_a   1.000
_cell.length_b   1.000
_cell.length_c   1.000
_cell.angle_alpha   90.00
_cell.angle_beta   90.00
_cell.angle_gamma   90.00
#
_symmetry.space_group_name_H-M   'P 1'
#
loop_
_entity.id
_entity.type
_entity.pdbx_description
1 polymer ?
#
loop_
_entity_poly.entity_id
_entity_poly.type
_entity_poly.pdbx_seq_one_letter_code
_entity_poly.pdbx_strand_id
1 'polypeptide(L)'
;MERVTAGLNLAAGDRFLVFYGAHTSDTFCTPDLLLVDIEQVLHRYLQSQGFERILFYSGVKKLYFLDRASQTRSRPQTQTAAPTTQKPLIKAGPLGRKRGLLGDGETRGRGDGGTPIPTNTTRLQDANILPIWETVMRDSKQKSALIFSHAEDLANFDNRRELFGRMVEWSRLPPSNRNLCVLIFHHENRSELQQFCTQTGFTFLANWLANRSASGNQVVNILRIPAPDAAEITSLRDYFRLVQGKKVDWGTAPQLSLWIAAENRPLNYWYDCFQSADEISLVTARSGNWLSGDVSAKPALERLEEMIGLGAVKDAIRQRMRVLEVERERASQGILGETPRLHLVFKGNPGTGKTTVARLIGEIYRDLGLLRRGHLVEVSRQDLVAGYVGQTAIRTAEIVDRALDGVLFIDEAYTLSSGGESDFGQEAIDTLLKRMEDDRHRLAVIIAGYPAKINHFLNSNPGLQRRFGTEIIFPDYTPSELLEILNRRAARLQCSMAPDLEPAILQTFTQLYQKRDETFGNAGLVENLFAEMDNLRSVRVMENSLPPLSEPFQLADLPPQYRQRSQREEEVLPRLLQQLDDLVGLHSVKRMIREIIDSEIANQRLREAGFPVTEEVETRHMLFTGNPGTGKTTVARLVGEIFKALGLLRKGQFVEADRRQLVGQYIGHTAEKTAKVIESAFDGVLFIDEAYSLSRSNDSRDFGQEVIDTLVPAMENERDRLIVILAGYTREMSQFMQANSGIASRIAYQIEFPDYNGEQLLDIFLSLCQKANRICPPSVSQELQQIFMVAYQNRGYNFGNGRDVRNFYQKMVQRQKSRLLRDNLTGEAMITFAIEDIPTWD
;
A
#
# COMPACT_ATOMS: atom_id res chain seq x y z
N MET A 1 -5.78 39.81 12.33
CA MET A 1 -4.96 40.95 11.81
C MET A 1 -3.65 40.46 11.23
N GLU A 2 -2.86 39.70 11.99
CA GLU A 2 -1.54 39.22 11.55
C GLU A 2 -1.56 38.45 10.22
N ARG A 3 -2.60 37.65 9.96
CA ARG A 3 -2.85 36.94 8.69
C ARG A 3 -2.75 37.83 7.43
N VAL A 4 -3.13 39.10 7.53
CA VAL A 4 -3.09 40.08 6.42
C VAL A 4 -1.82 40.94 6.49
N THR A 5 -1.31 41.21 7.70
CA THR A 5 -0.30 42.25 7.93
C THR A 5 1.13 41.74 8.10
N ALA A 6 1.35 40.46 8.43
CA ALA A 6 2.66 39.91 8.77
C ALA A 6 3.69 39.98 7.61
N GLY A 7 3.22 39.99 6.36
CA GLY A 7 4.07 40.10 5.17
C GLY A 7 4.18 41.52 4.59
N LEU A 8 3.53 42.53 5.18
CA LEU A 8 3.51 43.87 4.62
C LEU A 8 4.77 44.65 4.97
N ASN A 9 5.46 45.16 3.95
CA ASN A 9 6.54 46.13 4.12
C ASN A 9 6.20 47.46 3.45
N LEU A 10 5.56 48.33 4.23
CA LEU A 10 5.21 49.69 3.80
C LEU A 10 6.43 50.63 3.68
N ALA A 11 7.63 50.22 4.14
CA ALA A 11 8.86 50.99 4.04
C ALA A 11 9.66 50.70 2.76
N ALA A 12 9.26 49.67 1.98
CA ALA A 12 9.95 49.23 0.77
C ALA A 12 9.91 50.23 -0.40
N GLY A 13 9.10 51.30 -0.30
CA GLY A 13 8.97 52.32 -1.34
C GLY A 13 8.09 51.93 -2.54
N ASP A 14 7.62 50.68 -2.59
CA ASP A 14 6.65 50.22 -3.58
C ASP A 14 5.24 50.79 -3.28
N ARG A 15 4.62 51.40 -4.29
CA ARG A 15 3.30 52.04 -4.16
C ARG A 15 2.13 51.11 -4.40
N PHE A 16 2.37 49.94 -4.99
CA PHE A 16 1.34 48.96 -5.29
C PHE A 16 1.47 47.79 -4.32
N LEU A 17 0.38 47.50 -3.61
CA LEU A 17 0.19 46.25 -2.87
C LEU A 17 -0.82 45.39 -3.61
N VAL A 18 -0.53 44.11 -3.76
CA VAL A 18 -1.44 43.15 -4.36
C VAL A 18 -1.73 42.04 -3.38
N PHE A 19 -3.00 41.84 -3.06
CA PHE A 19 -3.50 40.68 -2.33
C PHE A 19 -4.19 39.73 -3.30
N TYR A 20 -4.00 38.42 -3.12
CA TYR A 20 -4.66 37.39 -3.92
C TYR A 20 -4.87 36.09 -3.12
N GLY A 21 -5.66 35.16 -3.65
CA GLY A 21 -5.92 33.84 -3.07
C GLY A 21 -7.39 33.62 -2.68
N ALA A 22 -7.74 32.36 -2.45
CA ALA A 22 -9.11 31.93 -2.13
C ALA A 22 -9.69 32.50 -0.81
N HIS A 23 -8.84 33.06 0.05
CA HIS A 23 -9.21 33.55 1.39
C HIS A 23 -9.33 35.08 1.47
N THR A 24 -9.31 35.81 0.34
CA THR A 24 -9.46 37.27 0.34
C THR A 24 -10.89 37.73 0.67
N SER A 25 -11.90 36.91 0.39
CA SER A 25 -13.30 37.13 0.81
C SER A 25 -13.65 36.55 2.19
N ASP A 26 -12.66 36.08 2.94
CA ASP A 26 -12.89 35.44 4.23
C ASP A 26 -13.24 36.47 5.33
N THR A 27 -13.84 35.99 6.41
CA THR A 27 -13.97 36.74 7.66
C THR A 27 -12.69 36.58 8.48
N PHE A 28 -12.32 37.58 9.26
CA PHE A 28 -11.14 37.55 10.14
C PHE A 28 -11.57 37.74 11.58
N CYS A 29 -10.96 37.01 12.51
CA CYS A 29 -11.18 37.22 13.94
C CYS A 29 -9.98 37.93 14.55
N THR A 30 -10.21 39.08 15.19
CA THR A 30 -9.15 39.78 15.93
C THR A 30 -8.95 39.20 17.34
N PRO A 31 -7.78 39.43 17.97
CA PRO A 31 -7.57 39.08 19.38
C PRO A 31 -8.61 39.70 20.32
N ASP A 32 -9.14 40.88 19.96
CA ASP A 32 -10.23 41.56 20.68
C ASP A 32 -11.62 40.94 20.43
N LEU A 33 -11.69 39.74 19.83
CA LEU A 33 -12.92 38.98 19.53
C LEU A 33 -13.89 39.70 18.60
N LEU A 34 -13.39 40.47 17.63
CA LEU A 34 -14.20 41.11 16.60
C LEU A 34 -14.07 40.35 15.28
N LEU A 35 -15.21 40.04 14.68
CA LEU A 35 -15.31 39.51 13.32
C LEU A 35 -15.35 40.67 12.34
N VAL A 36 -14.36 40.72 11.45
CA VAL A 36 -14.13 41.83 10.52
C VAL A 36 -13.79 41.29 9.14
N ASP A 37 -14.08 42.05 8.09
CA ASP A 37 -13.66 41.74 6.72
C ASP A 37 -12.24 42.26 6.43
N ILE A 38 -11.68 41.90 5.26
CA ILE A 38 -10.34 42.35 4.86
C ILE A 38 -10.24 43.88 4.74
N GLU A 39 -11.33 44.55 4.35
CA GLU A 39 -11.37 46.02 4.21
C GLU A 39 -11.17 46.69 5.57
N GLN A 40 -11.87 46.21 6.59
CA GLN A 40 -11.78 46.69 7.97
C GLN A 40 -10.42 46.37 8.58
N VAL A 41 -9.83 45.20 8.28
CA VAL A 41 -8.46 44.86 8.71
C VAL A 41 -7.45 45.86 8.12
N LEU A 42 -7.51 46.08 6.81
CA LEU A 42 -6.62 47.01 6.13
C LEU A 42 -6.84 48.45 6.58
N HIS A 43 -8.09 48.86 6.81
CA HIS A 43 -8.42 50.18 7.32
C HIS A 43 -7.77 50.43 8.69
N ARG A 44 -7.96 49.54 9.66
CA ARG A 44 -7.35 49.66 11.00
C ARG A 44 -5.83 49.63 10.94
N TYR A 45 -5.26 48.75 10.12
CA TYR A 45 -3.81 48.65 9.95
C TYR A 45 -3.23 49.92 9.32
N LEU A 46 -3.80 50.44 8.24
CA LEU A 46 -3.30 51.64 7.59
C LEU A 46 -3.49 52.88 8.48
N GLN A 47 -4.58 52.96 9.26
CA GLN A 47 -4.74 54.02 10.26
C GLN A 47 -3.63 53.97 11.32
N SER A 48 -3.27 52.78 11.83
CA SER A 48 -2.17 52.63 12.79
C SER A 48 -0.80 53.01 12.19
N GLN A 49 -0.67 52.90 10.86
CA GLN A 49 0.50 53.31 10.09
C GLN A 49 0.45 54.79 9.66
N GLY A 50 -0.48 55.58 10.19
CA GLY A 50 -0.58 57.02 9.99
C GLY A 50 -1.16 57.45 8.64
N PHE A 51 -1.94 56.60 7.97
CA PHE A 51 -2.69 57.02 6.78
C PHE A 51 -3.90 57.88 7.16
N GLU A 52 -4.01 59.05 6.54
CA GLU A 52 -5.00 60.08 6.86
C GLU A 52 -6.25 60.04 5.97
N ARG A 53 -6.11 59.49 4.75
CA ARG A 53 -7.21 59.29 3.80
C ARG A 53 -7.20 57.86 3.28
N ILE A 54 -8.24 57.09 3.55
CA ILE A 54 -8.39 55.73 3.04
C ILE A 54 -9.67 55.66 2.21
N LEU A 55 -9.52 55.37 0.92
CA LEU A 55 -10.58 55.34 -0.07
C LEU A 55 -10.79 53.90 -0.53
N PHE A 56 -12.04 53.47 -0.65
CA PHE A 56 -12.40 52.14 -1.14
C PHE A 56 -13.15 52.22 -2.46
N TYR A 57 -12.87 51.28 -3.36
CA TYR A 57 -13.59 51.09 -4.60
C TYR A 57 -14.03 49.65 -4.82
N SER A 58 -15.28 49.47 -5.23
CA SER A 58 -15.78 48.25 -5.87
C SER A 58 -16.72 48.61 -7.02
N GLY A 59 -16.89 47.73 -8.00
CA GLY A 59 -17.76 47.95 -9.16
C GLY A 59 -19.21 48.23 -8.77
N VAL A 60 -19.65 47.68 -7.64
CA VAL A 60 -21.00 47.85 -7.08
C VAL A 60 -21.14 49.14 -6.27
N LYS A 61 -20.27 49.35 -5.25
CA LYS A 61 -20.37 50.51 -4.34
C LYS A 61 -19.76 51.79 -4.94
N LYS A 62 -19.02 51.66 -6.05
CA LYS A 62 -18.21 52.72 -6.64
C LYS A 62 -17.24 53.25 -5.58
N LEU A 63 -17.21 54.55 -5.30
CA LEU A 63 -16.32 55.13 -4.28
C LEU A 63 -17.01 55.22 -2.90
N TYR A 64 -16.40 54.66 -1.86
CA TYR A 64 -16.91 54.73 -0.48
C TYR A 64 -15.79 54.81 0.57
N PHE A 65 -16.19 55.05 1.83
CA PHE A 65 -15.30 55.29 2.97
C PHE A 65 -15.81 54.53 4.21
N LEU A 66 -14.91 53.97 5.00
CA LEU A 66 -15.25 53.31 6.27
C LEU A 66 -15.23 54.27 7.48
N ASP A 67 -14.71 55.49 7.32
CA ASP A 67 -14.68 56.52 8.36
C ASP A 67 -15.00 57.93 7.82
N ARG A 68 -15.57 58.78 8.69
CA ARG A 68 -15.97 60.16 8.33
C ARG A 68 -14.77 61.08 8.09
N ALA A 69 -13.61 60.83 8.68
CA ALA A 69 -12.44 61.69 8.53
C ALA A 69 -11.87 61.57 7.10
N SER A 70 -11.72 60.35 6.59
CA SER A 70 -11.33 60.06 5.21
C SER A 70 -12.31 60.68 4.20
N GLN A 71 -13.62 60.58 4.47
CA GLN A 71 -14.66 61.18 3.63
C GLN A 71 -14.53 62.72 3.57
N THR A 72 -14.31 63.36 4.71
CA THR A 72 -14.21 64.83 4.80
C THR A 72 -12.94 65.34 4.11
N ARG A 73 -11.81 64.67 4.32
CA ARG A 73 -10.50 65.03 3.74
C ARG A 73 -10.39 64.77 2.23
N SER A 74 -11.31 63.97 1.67
CA SER A 74 -11.32 63.61 0.25
C SER A 74 -12.31 64.44 -0.58
N ARG A 75 -13.04 65.38 0.02
CA ARG A 75 -13.91 66.31 -0.71
C ARG A 75 -13.06 67.34 -1.48
N PRO A 76 -13.38 67.62 -2.77
CA PRO A 76 -12.70 68.68 -3.49
C PRO A 76 -12.94 70.02 -2.79
N GLN A 77 -11.88 70.75 -2.49
CA GLN A 77 -12.00 72.13 -2.01
C GLN A 77 -12.58 72.98 -3.14
N THR A 78 -13.77 73.53 -2.94
CA THR A 78 -14.35 74.55 -3.82
C THR A 78 -13.42 75.75 -3.83
N GLN A 79 -12.70 75.95 -4.93
CA GLN A 79 -11.94 77.17 -5.15
C GLN A 79 -12.93 78.36 -5.17
N THR A 80 -12.61 79.36 -4.36
CA THR A 80 -13.25 80.67 -4.31
C THR A 80 -13.35 81.28 -5.71
N ALA A 81 -14.57 81.59 -6.14
CA ALA A 81 -14.83 82.25 -7.41
C ALA A 81 -14.25 83.68 -7.42
N ALA A 82 -13.36 83.96 -8.37
CA ALA A 82 -13.01 85.31 -8.83
C ALA A 82 -13.88 85.67 -10.06
N PRO A 83 -14.16 86.95 -10.33
CA PRO A 83 -15.34 87.36 -11.08
C PRO A 83 -15.20 87.14 -12.59
N THR A 84 -16.24 86.56 -13.17
CA THR A 84 -16.46 86.38 -14.61
C THR A 84 -16.48 87.70 -15.36
N THR A 85 -15.49 87.90 -16.24
CA THR A 85 -15.55 88.87 -17.33
C THR A 85 -16.47 88.35 -18.44
N GLN A 86 -17.36 89.23 -18.89
CA GLN A 86 -18.39 88.98 -19.90
C GLN A 86 -17.81 88.63 -21.28
N LYS A 87 -18.47 87.72 -22.00
CA LYS A 87 -18.49 87.66 -23.48
C LYS A 87 -19.89 87.26 -23.98
N PRO A 88 -20.28 87.68 -25.20
CA PRO A 88 -21.61 88.24 -25.45
C PRO A 88 -22.62 87.26 -26.06
N LEU A 89 -23.89 87.70 -26.03
CA LEU A 89 -25.06 87.10 -26.66
C LEU A 89 -24.88 86.84 -28.17
N ILE A 90 -25.40 85.71 -28.64
CA ILE A 90 -25.84 85.51 -30.03
C ILE A 90 -27.32 85.12 -30.01
N LYS A 91 -28.16 85.98 -30.61
CA LYS A 91 -29.51 85.71 -31.17
C LYS A 91 -29.31 85.65 -32.70
N ALA A 92 -30.09 84.99 -33.57
CA ALA A 92 -31.38 84.28 -33.55
C ALA A 92 -31.49 83.48 -34.88
N GLY A 93 -32.46 82.55 -35.00
CA GLY A 93 -33.26 82.53 -36.22
C GLY A 93 -34.25 81.36 -36.41
N PRO A 94 -35.29 81.54 -37.26
CA PRO A 94 -36.65 81.03 -37.03
C PRO A 94 -37.07 79.90 -37.98
N LEU A 95 -38.16 79.17 -37.66
CA LEU A 95 -38.73 77.98 -38.33
C LEU A 95 -38.07 76.66 -37.84
N GLY A 96 -38.78 75.61 -37.41
CA GLY A 96 -40.20 75.34 -37.33
C GLY A 96 -40.44 73.87 -36.95
N ARG A 97 -41.61 73.65 -36.32
CA ARG A 97 -42.43 72.42 -36.31
C ARG A 97 -41.99 71.18 -35.51
N LYS A 98 -42.67 71.06 -34.36
CA LYS A 98 -43.41 69.89 -33.81
C LYS A 98 -43.43 68.59 -34.63
N ARG A 99 -43.21 67.47 -33.93
CA ARG A 99 -44.11 66.30 -33.74
C ARG A 99 -43.27 65.23 -33.01
N GLY A 100 -43.73 64.50 -32.00
CA GLY A 100 -45.06 64.38 -31.41
C GLY A 100 -45.24 62.95 -30.89
N LEU A 101 -46.10 62.82 -29.87
CA LEU A 101 -46.96 61.67 -29.55
C LEU A 101 -46.29 60.47 -28.86
N LEU A 102 -46.59 60.25 -27.57
CA LEU A 102 -47.79 59.60 -26.95
C LEU A 102 -47.50 58.10 -26.73
N GLY A 103 -47.97 57.41 -25.68
CA GLY A 103 -48.93 57.70 -24.61
C GLY A 103 -48.59 56.85 -23.37
N ASP A 104 -49.02 57.23 -22.16
CA ASP A 104 -50.34 56.95 -21.54
C ASP A 104 -50.46 55.45 -21.16
N GLY A 105 -50.86 55.03 -19.95
CA GLY A 105 -51.40 55.62 -18.72
C GLY A 105 -51.32 54.50 -17.65
N GLU A 106 -51.83 54.53 -16.43
CA GLU A 106 -52.72 55.42 -15.68
C GLU A 106 -52.73 54.92 -14.21
N THR A 107 -52.74 55.85 -13.24
CA THR A 107 -53.53 55.91 -11.96
C THR A 107 -53.61 54.69 -10.99
N ARG A 108 -53.75 54.79 -9.66
CA ARG A 108 -53.97 55.86 -8.65
C ARG A 108 -53.84 55.21 -7.25
N GLY A 109 -53.46 55.99 -6.23
CA GLY A 109 -53.64 55.64 -4.82
C GLY A 109 -52.97 56.65 -3.88
N ARG A 110 -53.70 57.69 -3.46
CA ARG A 110 -53.28 58.73 -2.51
C ARG A 110 -53.60 58.31 -1.07
N GLY A 111 -52.67 58.58 -0.14
CA GLY A 111 -52.87 58.61 1.31
C GLY A 111 -51.72 59.41 1.94
N ASP A 112 -52.07 60.39 2.75
CA ASP A 112 -51.31 61.60 3.11
C ASP A 112 -50.34 61.41 4.29
N GLY A 113 -49.30 62.26 4.38
CA GLY A 113 -48.52 62.44 5.62
C GLY A 113 -47.01 62.63 5.48
N GLY A 114 -46.57 63.88 5.34
CA GLY A 114 -45.25 64.34 5.82
C GLY A 114 -44.09 64.32 4.81
N THR A 115 -43.65 65.50 4.39
CA THR A 115 -42.35 65.71 3.73
C THR A 115 -41.18 65.19 4.59
N PRO A 116 -40.22 64.50 3.97
CA PRO A 116 -38.82 64.86 4.20
C PRO A 116 -38.10 65.12 2.86
N ILE A 117 -37.53 66.32 2.77
CA ILE A 117 -36.23 66.68 2.19
C ILE A 117 -35.67 65.68 1.15
N PRO A 118 -35.48 66.05 -0.13
CA PRO A 118 -34.79 65.18 -1.08
C PRO A 118 -33.30 65.07 -0.70
N THR A 119 -32.92 63.93 -0.13
CA THR A 119 -31.53 63.50 -0.01
C THR A 119 -31.02 63.10 -1.38
N ASN A 120 -30.52 64.08 -2.14
CA ASN A 120 -29.78 63.85 -3.38
C ASN A 120 -28.50 63.03 -3.09
N THR A 121 -28.62 61.71 -3.18
CA THR A 121 -27.50 60.79 -3.42
C THR A 121 -27.42 60.57 -4.92
N THR A 122 -26.83 61.54 -5.63
CA THR A 122 -26.46 61.38 -7.04
C THR A 122 -25.51 60.19 -7.13
N ARG A 123 -25.93 59.07 -7.75
CA ARG A 123 -25.08 57.92 -8.02
C ARG A 123 -23.85 58.40 -8.82
N LEU A 124 -22.67 58.36 -8.19
CA LEU A 124 -21.40 58.67 -8.85
C LEU A 124 -21.18 57.65 -9.97
N GLN A 125 -21.12 58.11 -11.22
CA GLN A 125 -20.68 57.32 -12.36
C GLN A 125 -19.14 57.22 -12.36
N ASP A 126 -18.59 56.13 -12.90
CA ASP A 126 -17.13 55.84 -12.88
C ASP A 126 -16.28 56.99 -13.44
N ALA A 127 -16.79 57.69 -14.47
CA ALA A 127 -16.14 58.84 -15.10
C ALA A 127 -15.85 60.01 -14.12
N ASN A 128 -16.64 60.16 -13.06
CA ASN A 128 -16.50 61.26 -12.09
C ASN A 128 -15.49 60.96 -10.97
N ILE A 129 -14.96 59.73 -10.91
CA ILE A 129 -14.14 59.24 -9.80
C ILE A 129 -12.63 59.43 -10.09
N LEU A 130 -12.21 59.28 -11.35
CA LEU A 130 -10.80 59.40 -11.77
C LEU A 130 -10.11 60.71 -11.31
N PRO A 131 -10.73 61.90 -11.40
CA PRO A 131 -10.10 63.14 -10.95
C PRO A 131 -9.85 63.16 -9.44
N ILE A 132 -10.72 62.50 -8.66
CA ILE A 132 -10.58 62.40 -7.20
C ILE A 132 -9.37 61.51 -6.89
N TRP A 133 -9.26 60.34 -7.52
CA TRP A 133 -8.11 59.45 -7.34
C TRP A 133 -6.79 60.11 -7.75
N GLU A 134 -6.77 60.83 -8.86
CA GLU A 134 -5.58 61.56 -9.31
C GLU A 134 -5.12 62.61 -8.29
N THR A 135 -6.07 63.38 -7.75
CA THR A 135 -5.79 64.40 -6.74
C THR A 135 -5.23 63.77 -5.47
N VAL A 136 -5.85 62.68 -5.01
CA VAL A 136 -5.44 61.96 -3.80
C VAL A 136 -4.07 61.32 -3.96
N MET A 137 -3.80 60.67 -5.10
CA MET A 137 -2.53 59.98 -5.34
C MET A 137 -1.36 60.95 -5.53
N ARG A 138 -1.57 62.15 -6.10
CA ARG A 138 -0.51 63.15 -6.28
C ARG A 138 -0.22 64.01 -5.06
N ASP A 139 -1.18 64.14 -4.14
CA ASP A 139 -1.02 64.94 -2.94
C ASP A 139 -0.03 64.30 -1.96
N SER A 140 1.16 64.90 -1.87
CA SER A 140 2.24 64.43 -1.00
C SER A 140 2.15 64.94 0.44
N LYS A 141 1.17 65.80 0.77
CA LYS A 141 1.03 66.35 2.13
C LYS A 141 0.31 65.38 3.06
N GLN A 142 -0.68 64.66 2.56
CA GLN A 142 -1.49 63.73 3.33
C GLN A 142 -1.25 62.30 2.85
N LYS A 143 -0.84 61.42 3.77
CA LYS A 143 -0.62 60.01 3.46
C LYS A 143 -1.96 59.33 3.15
N SER A 144 -2.11 58.87 1.91
CA SER A 144 -3.39 58.39 1.37
C SER A 144 -3.29 56.96 0.84
N ALA A 145 -4.34 56.16 1.03
CA ALA A 145 -4.45 54.82 0.50
C ALA A 145 -5.71 54.68 -0.35
N LEU A 146 -5.55 54.17 -1.57
CA LEU A 146 -6.63 53.80 -2.47
C LEU A 146 -6.72 52.28 -2.54
N ILE A 147 -7.83 51.71 -2.10
CA ILE A 147 -8.05 50.27 -1.99
C ILE A 147 -9.12 49.85 -2.99
N PHE A 148 -8.75 48.96 -3.91
CA PHE A 148 -9.68 48.31 -4.82
C PHE A 148 -10.06 46.96 -4.21
N SER A 149 -11.24 46.91 -3.60
CA SER A 149 -11.72 45.76 -2.84
C SER A 149 -11.98 44.54 -3.70
N HIS A 150 -12.37 44.74 -4.96
CA HIS A 150 -12.54 43.68 -5.96
C HIS A 150 -11.88 44.18 -7.25
N ALA A 151 -10.58 43.94 -7.38
CA ALA A 151 -9.78 44.48 -8.46
C ALA A 151 -10.18 43.92 -9.84
N GLU A 152 -10.92 42.80 -9.88
CA GLU A 152 -11.52 42.25 -11.10
C GLU A 152 -12.51 43.22 -11.77
N ASP A 153 -13.21 44.04 -10.98
CA ASP A 153 -14.18 45.02 -11.48
C ASP A 153 -13.52 46.07 -12.40
N LEU A 154 -12.21 46.27 -12.28
CA LEU A 154 -11.45 47.17 -13.14
C LEU A 154 -11.49 46.75 -14.62
N ALA A 155 -11.76 45.47 -14.92
CA ALA A 155 -11.95 45.00 -16.28
C ALA A 155 -13.15 45.69 -16.98
N ASN A 156 -14.19 46.01 -16.20
CA ASN A 156 -15.47 46.56 -16.66
C ASN A 156 -15.57 48.08 -16.43
N PHE A 157 -14.48 48.75 -16.04
CA PHE A 157 -14.46 50.19 -15.80
C PHE A 157 -14.64 50.99 -17.11
N ASP A 158 -15.61 51.91 -17.15
CA ASP A 158 -16.02 52.65 -18.37
C ASP A 158 -14.83 53.28 -19.14
N ASN A 159 -13.83 53.81 -18.42
CA ASN A 159 -12.60 54.42 -18.98
C ASN A 159 -11.32 53.64 -18.62
N ARG A 160 -11.34 52.31 -18.73
CA ARG A 160 -10.24 51.41 -18.32
C ARG A 160 -8.85 51.81 -18.83
N ARG A 161 -8.73 52.20 -20.11
CA ARG A 161 -7.45 52.59 -20.71
C ARG A 161 -6.84 53.82 -20.01
N GLU A 162 -7.67 54.81 -19.69
CA GLU A 162 -7.22 56.01 -18.99
C GLU A 162 -6.79 55.67 -17.56
N LEU A 163 -7.58 54.89 -16.83
CA LEU A 163 -7.23 54.42 -15.48
C LEU A 163 -5.89 53.69 -15.45
N PHE A 164 -5.69 52.71 -16.33
CA PHE A 164 -4.43 51.96 -16.39
C PHE A 164 -3.25 52.85 -16.77
N GLY A 165 -3.46 53.85 -17.65
CA GLY A 165 -2.47 54.89 -17.93
C GLY A 165 -2.07 55.68 -16.68
N ARG A 166 -3.06 56.14 -15.88
CA ARG A 166 -2.81 56.85 -14.62
C ARG A 166 -2.09 55.98 -13.60
N MET A 167 -2.44 54.70 -13.46
CA MET A 167 -1.74 53.78 -12.56
C MET A 167 -0.26 53.61 -12.93
N VAL A 168 0.06 53.58 -14.23
CA VAL A 168 1.46 53.61 -14.70
C VAL A 168 2.15 54.91 -14.30
N GLU A 169 1.48 56.06 -14.42
CA GLU A 169 2.03 57.34 -13.93
C GLU A 169 2.23 57.37 -12.42
N TRP A 170 1.29 56.82 -11.63
CA TRP A 170 1.40 56.73 -10.17
C TRP A 170 2.59 55.89 -9.74
N SER A 171 2.93 54.83 -10.49
CA SER A 171 4.13 54.02 -10.23
C SER A 171 5.42 54.86 -10.31
N ARG A 172 5.43 55.94 -11.09
CA ARG A 172 6.59 56.81 -11.36
C ARG A 172 6.67 58.05 -10.46
N LEU A 173 5.76 58.21 -9.50
CA LEU A 173 5.79 59.34 -8.57
C LEU A 173 7.11 59.37 -7.75
N PRO A 174 7.49 60.52 -7.14
CA PRO A 174 8.72 60.64 -6.36
C PRO A 174 8.66 59.85 -5.05
N PRO A 175 9.75 59.22 -4.55
CA PRO A 175 9.74 58.44 -3.30
C PRO A 175 9.26 59.21 -2.06
N SER A 176 9.29 60.55 -2.09
CA SER A 176 8.72 61.40 -1.05
C SER A 176 7.19 61.28 -0.94
N ASN A 177 6.51 60.86 -2.00
CA ASN A 177 5.08 60.56 -2.00
C ASN A 177 4.84 59.14 -1.49
N ARG A 178 4.22 59.07 -0.30
CA ARG A 178 3.93 57.84 0.47
C ARG A 178 2.51 57.29 0.23
N ASN A 179 1.83 57.74 -0.81
CA ASN A 179 0.50 57.26 -1.14
C ASN A 179 0.55 55.84 -1.71
N LEU A 180 -0.49 55.08 -1.40
CA LEU A 180 -0.54 53.63 -1.60
C LEU A 180 -1.75 53.24 -2.44
N CYS A 181 -1.55 52.31 -3.38
CA CYS A 181 -2.60 51.67 -4.13
C CYS A 181 -2.64 50.19 -3.76
N VAL A 182 -3.75 49.72 -3.22
CA VAL A 182 -3.96 48.33 -2.80
C VAL A 182 -4.95 47.68 -3.75
N LEU A 183 -4.59 46.54 -4.32
CA LEU A 183 -5.42 45.77 -5.24
C LEU A 183 -5.72 44.41 -4.59
N ILE A 184 -6.99 44.11 -4.36
CA ILE A 184 -7.42 42.82 -3.81
C ILE A 184 -8.05 42.01 -4.93
N PHE A 185 -7.40 40.91 -5.29
CA PHE A 185 -7.88 39.92 -6.25
C PHE A 185 -8.36 38.66 -5.53
N HIS A 186 -9.27 37.93 -6.17
CA HIS A 186 -9.94 36.74 -5.67
C HIS A 186 -9.56 35.49 -6.47
N HIS A 187 -8.56 35.59 -7.35
CA HIS A 187 -7.95 34.45 -8.04
C HIS A 187 -7.17 33.57 -7.08
N GLU A 188 -7.32 32.24 -7.19
CA GLU A 188 -6.73 31.29 -6.24
C GLU A 188 -5.21 31.25 -6.34
N ASN A 189 -4.72 31.31 -7.57
CA ASN A 189 -3.32 31.11 -7.93
C ASN A 189 -2.75 32.30 -8.71
N ARG A 190 -1.44 32.51 -8.56
CA ARG A 190 -0.74 33.61 -9.24
C ARG A 190 -0.79 33.50 -10.76
N SER A 191 -0.79 32.28 -11.30
CA SER A 191 -0.89 32.03 -12.75
C SER A 191 -2.22 32.54 -13.33
N GLU A 192 -3.33 32.28 -12.64
CA GLU A 192 -4.64 32.79 -13.02
C GLU A 192 -4.68 34.32 -12.95
N LEU A 193 -4.13 34.90 -11.88
CA LEU A 193 -4.01 36.35 -11.74
C LEU A 193 -3.20 36.97 -12.89
N GLN A 194 -2.08 36.36 -13.27
CA GLN A 194 -1.25 36.82 -14.39
C GLN A 194 -2.00 36.71 -15.73
N GLN A 195 -2.72 35.61 -15.94
CA GLN A 195 -3.54 35.40 -17.12
C GLN A 195 -4.66 36.44 -17.21
N PHE A 196 -5.36 36.71 -16.11
CA PHE A 196 -6.38 37.75 -16.01
C PHE A 196 -5.81 39.14 -16.36
N CYS A 197 -4.68 39.52 -15.77
CA CYS A 197 -4.03 40.80 -16.05
C CYS A 197 -3.64 40.94 -17.53
N THR A 198 -3.21 39.84 -18.16
CA THR A 198 -2.84 39.82 -19.58
C THR A 198 -4.08 39.96 -20.47
N GLN A 199 -5.15 39.23 -20.18
CA GLN A 199 -6.40 39.25 -20.95
C GLN A 199 -7.15 40.59 -20.86
N THR A 200 -7.14 41.21 -19.68
CA THR A 200 -7.81 42.51 -19.45
C THR A 200 -7.01 43.71 -20.00
N GLY A 201 -5.77 43.48 -20.45
CA GLY A 201 -4.88 44.52 -20.94
C GLY A 201 -4.20 45.33 -19.84
N PHE A 202 -4.15 44.80 -18.61
CA PHE A 202 -3.44 45.39 -17.48
C PHE A 202 -1.94 45.00 -17.53
N THR A 203 -1.28 45.38 -18.63
CA THR A 203 0.08 44.93 -18.99
C THR A 203 1.15 45.32 -17.97
N PHE A 204 1.02 46.49 -17.32
CA PHE A 204 1.92 46.91 -16.24
C PHE A 204 1.93 45.90 -15.09
N LEU A 205 0.74 45.50 -14.61
CA LEU A 205 0.63 44.57 -13.50
C LEU A 205 1.05 43.16 -13.92
N ALA A 206 0.69 42.72 -15.13
CA ALA A 206 1.12 41.43 -15.67
C ALA A 206 2.66 41.32 -15.72
N ASN A 207 3.34 42.35 -16.21
CA ASN A 207 4.82 42.39 -16.25
C ASN A 207 5.44 42.50 -14.86
N TRP A 208 4.81 43.24 -13.95
CA TRP A 208 5.25 43.34 -12.56
C TRP A 208 5.13 42.01 -11.81
N LEU A 209 4.06 41.26 -12.06
CA LEU A 209 3.86 39.89 -11.59
C LEU A 209 4.85 38.90 -12.22
N ALA A 210 5.29 39.11 -13.46
CA ALA A 210 6.23 38.22 -14.15
C ALA A 210 7.69 38.46 -13.76
N ASN A 211 8.15 39.71 -13.70
CA ASN A 211 9.59 40.05 -13.59
C ASN A 211 10.16 39.92 -12.18
N ARG A 212 9.35 40.02 -11.12
CA ARG A 212 9.80 39.90 -9.73
C ARG A 212 9.76 38.48 -9.14
N SER A 213 9.50 37.46 -9.97
CA SER A 213 9.62 36.05 -9.57
C SER A 213 11.07 35.53 -9.62
N ALA A 214 11.94 36.15 -10.43
CA ALA A 214 13.30 35.68 -10.69
C ALA A 214 14.36 36.19 -9.69
N SER A 215 14.03 37.19 -8.86
CA SER A 215 14.99 37.84 -7.95
C SER A 215 14.75 37.39 -6.51
N GLY A 216 15.37 36.28 -6.12
CA GLY A 216 15.17 35.61 -4.83
C GLY A 216 15.65 36.36 -3.57
N ASN A 217 15.67 37.70 -3.53
CA ASN A 217 16.10 38.41 -2.31
C ASN A 217 15.63 39.87 -2.12
N GLN A 218 14.52 40.32 -2.72
CA GLN A 218 13.95 41.65 -2.41
C GLN A 218 12.44 41.62 -2.16
N VAL A 219 12.08 41.97 -0.92
CA VAL A 219 10.80 42.45 -0.37
C VAL A 219 9.67 42.59 -1.41
N VAL A 220 8.68 41.69 -1.33
CA VAL A 220 7.60 41.59 -2.33
C VAL A 220 6.26 42.02 -1.71
N ASN A 221 5.69 43.10 -2.23
CA ASN A 221 4.35 43.60 -1.88
C ASN A 221 3.21 42.87 -2.66
N ILE A 222 3.43 41.61 -3.00
CA ILE A 222 2.45 40.69 -3.61
C ILE A 222 2.24 39.56 -2.60
N LEU A 223 1.10 39.55 -1.95
CA LEU A 223 0.82 38.69 -0.80
C LEU A 223 -0.37 37.78 -1.11
N ARG A 224 -0.15 36.48 -0.98
CA ARG A 224 -1.25 35.51 -0.92
C ARG A 224 -1.80 35.49 0.49
N ILE A 225 -3.10 35.69 0.66
CA ILE A 225 -3.73 35.56 1.99
C ILE A 225 -3.82 34.06 2.32
N PRO A 226 -3.18 33.59 3.42
CA PRO A 226 -3.27 32.20 3.83
C PRO A 226 -4.59 31.92 4.57
N ALA A 227 -4.88 30.66 4.83
CA ALA A 227 -5.99 30.24 5.70
C ALA A 227 -5.75 30.67 7.17
N PRO A 228 -6.76 30.65 8.05
CA PRO A 228 -6.62 31.10 9.43
C PRO A 228 -5.64 30.21 10.20
N ASP A 229 -4.79 30.84 11.01
CA ASP A 229 -3.84 30.14 11.87
C ASP A 229 -4.51 29.67 13.18
N ALA A 230 -3.77 28.90 13.98
CA ALA A 230 -4.29 28.36 15.24
C ALA A 230 -4.68 29.46 16.25
N ALA A 231 -4.04 30.64 16.20
CA ALA A 231 -4.35 31.75 17.09
C ALA A 231 -5.66 32.44 16.70
N GLU A 232 -5.92 32.57 15.39
CA GLU A 232 -7.18 33.09 14.86
C GLU A 232 -8.34 32.11 15.12
N ILE A 233 -8.13 30.80 14.96
CA ILE A 233 -9.12 29.77 15.35
C ILE A 233 -9.38 29.79 16.86
N THR A 234 -8.34 29.99 17.68
CA THR A 234 -8.47 30.16 19.13
C THR A 234 -9.32 31.39 19.46
N SER A 235 -9.08 32.51 18.77
CA SER A 235 -9.88 33.73 18.93
C SER A 235 -11.34 33.50 18.51
N LEU A 236 -11.59 32.75 17.43
CA LEU A 236 -12.94 32.37 17.01
C LEU A 236 -13.66 31.49 18.05
N ARG A 237 -12.96 30.50 18.61
CA ARG A 237 -13.48 29.66 19.70
C ARG A 237 -13.84 30.52 20.91
N ASP A 238 -12.95 31.43 21.29
CA ASP A 238 -13.15 32.31 22.45
C ASP A 238 -14.28 33.32 22.19
N TYR A 239 -14.48 33.77 20.95
CA TYR A 239 -15.66 34.54 20.54
C TYR A 239 -16.95 33.75 20.78
N PHE A 240 -17.05 32.49 20.31
CA PHE A 240 -18.25 31.67 20.53
C PHE A 240 -18.48 31.34 22.01
N ARG A 241 -17.41 31.18 22.79
CA ARG A 241 -17.50 30.99 24.24
C ARG A 241 -18.03 32.24 24.97
N LEU A 242 -17.38 33.38 24.75
CA LEU A 242 -17.59 34.59 25.56
C LEU A 242 -18.76 35.43 25.05
N VAL A 243 -18.98 35.48 23.74
CA VAL A 243 -20.03 36.30 23.11
C VAL A 243 -21.30 35.48 22.86
N GLN A 244 -21.18 34.23 22.41
CA GLN A 244 -22.33 33.37 22.07
C GLN A 244 -22.68 32.34 23.15
N GLY A 245 -21.90 32.26 24.24
CA GLY A 245 -22.18 31.36 25.38
C GLY A 245 -22.07 29.86 25.07
N LYS A 246 -21.37 29.46 24.02
CA LYS A 246 -21.18 28.04 23.66
C LYS A 246 -20.29 27.32 24.67
N LYS A 247 -20.58 26.04 24.93
CA LYS A 247 -19.74 25.17 25.77
C LYS A 247 -18.46 24.80 25.02
N VAL A 248 -17.35 24.67 25.75
CA VAL A 248 -16.03 24.33 25.20
C VAL A 248 -15.37 23.29 26.10
N ASP A 249 -14.85 22.22 25.52
CA ASP A 249 -14.03 21.23 26.22
C ASP A 249 -12.56 21.69 26.29
N TRP A 250 -12.13 22.10 27.48
CA TRP A 250 -10.78 22.62 27.71
C TRP A 250 -9.68 21.57 27.65
N GLY A 251 -10.01 20.29 27.84
CA GLY A 251 -9.01 19.22 27.74
C GLY A 251 -8.46 19.11 26.33
N THR A 252 -9.30 19.38 25.32
CA THR A 252 -8.98 19.13 23.91
C THR A 252 -8.95 20.40 23.05
N ALA A 253 -9.44 21.53 23.56
CA ALA A 253 -9.54 22.79 22.82
C ALA A 253 -8.23 23.30 22.19
N PRO A 254 -7.05 23.24 22.84
CA PRO A 254 -5.80 23.68 22.20
C PRO A 254 -5.43 22.84 20.98
N GLN A 255 -5.55 21.50 21.09
CA GLN A 255 -5.28 20.57 19.98
C GLN A 255 -6.29 20.75 18.85
N LEU A 256 -7.58 20.85 19.17
CA LEU A 256 -8.63 21.07 18.18
C LEU A 256 -8.38 22.35 17.36
N SER A 257 -7.93 23.43 18.00
CA SER A 257 -7.64 24.69 17.31
C SER A 257 -6.46 24.55 16.33
N LEU A 258 -5.43 23.77 16.72
CA LEU A 258 -4.30 23.45 15.86
C LEU A 258 -4.74 22.61 14.64
N TRP A 259 -5.57 21.58 14.87
CA TRP A 259 -6.04 20.68 13.82
C TRP A 259 -6.98 21.37 12.84
N ILE A 260 -7.90 22.21 13.34
CA ILE A 260 -8.77 23.03 12.50
C ILE A 260 -7.95 23.98 11.61
N ALA A 261 -6.91 24.62 12.16
CA ALA A 261 -6.04 25.49 11.36
C ALA A 261 -5.29 24.70 10.27
N ALA A 262 -4.94 23.44 10.51
CA ALA A 262 -4.27 22.59 9.54
C ALA A 262 -5.13 22.26 8.31
N GLU A 263 -6.47 22.24 8.45
CA GLU A 263 -7.41 21.93 7.37
C GLU A 263 -7.45 22.97 6.24
N ASN A 264 -6.78 24.12 6.40
CA ASN A 264 -6.63 25.16 5.37
C ASN A 264 -7.98 25.60 4.74
N ARG A 265 -9.03 25.62 5.57
CA ARG A 265 -10.37 26.11 5.21
C ARG A 265 -10.52 27.57 5.66
N PRO A 266 -11.31 28.39 4.95
CA PRO A 266 -11.58 29.76 5.37
C PRO A 266 -12.30 29.82 6.74
N LEU A 267 -12.12 30.92 7.46
CA LEU A 267 -12.69 31.14 8.79
C LEU A 267 -14.22 31.15 8.77
N ASN A 268 -14.86 31.61 7.70
CA ASN A 268 -16.31 31.59 7.54
C ASN A 268 -16.89 30.15 7.61
N TYR A 269 -16.22 29.18 7.01
CA TYR A 269 -16.58 27.76 7.11
C TYR A 269 -16.55 27.30 8.57
N TRP A 270 -15.51 27.68 9.32
CA TRP A 270 -15.38 27.34 10.74
C TRP A 270 -16.39 28.06 11.62
N TYR A 271 -16.76 29.29 11.26
CA TYR A 271 -17.82 30.02 11.93
C TYR A 271 -19.14 29.24 11.83
N ASP A 272 -19.50 28.76 10.64
CA ASP A 272 -20.71 27.98 10.43
C ASP A 272 -20.67 26.65 11.20
N CYS A 273 -19.53 25.96 11.19
CA CYS A 273 -19.31 24.77 12.01
C CYS A 273 -19.53 25.05 13.50
N PHE A 274 -18.89 26.08 14.06
CA PHE A 274 -19.00 26.42 15.49
C PHE A 274 -20.40 26.93 15.87
N GLN A 275 -21.08 27.60 14.95
CA GLN A 275 -22.45 28.05 15.15
C GLN A 275 -23.43 26.87 15.26
N SER A 276 -23.28 25.88 14.37
CA SER A 276 -24.12 24.68 14.34
C SER A 276 -23.84 23.70 15.48
N ALA A 277 -22.65 23.74 16.08
CA ALA A 277 -22.27 22.87 17.20
C ALA A 277 -22.90 23.29 18.53
N ASP A 278 -23.42 22.34 19.29
CA ASP A 278 -23.89 22.58 20.67
C ASP A 278 -22.72 22.82 21.64
N GLU A 279 -21.61 22.10 21.43
CA GLU A 279 -20.38 22.20 22.20
C GLU A 279 -19.17 22.13 21.26
N ILE A 280 -18.19 23.00 21.49
CA ILE A 280 -16.90 22.99 20.79
C ILE A 280 -15.97 22.01 21.49
N SER A 281 -16.00 20.76 21.03
CA SER A 281 -15.18 19.66 21.54
C SER A 281 -14.69 18.79 20.38
N LEU A 282 -13.69 17.94 20.64
CA LEU A 282 -13.26 16.93 19.66
C LEU A 282 -14.39 15.97 19.29
N VAL A 283 -15.33 15.69 20.20
CA VAL A 283 -16.45 14.78 19.92
C VAL A 283 -17.38 15.38 18.87
N THR A 284 -17.73 16.66 18.99
CA THR A 284 -18.57 17.35 18.01
C THR A 284 -17.86 17.53 16.66
N ALA A 285 -16.55 17.81 16.68
CA ALA A 285 -15.76 17.90 15.46
C ALA A 285 -15.76 16.58 14.67
N ARG A 286 -15.83 15.44 15.36
CA ARG A 286 -15.93 14.11 14.73
C ARG A 286 -17.30 13.85 14.13
N SER A 287 -18.38 14.07 14.89
CA SER A 287 -19.73 13.83 14.37
C SER A 287 -20.07 14.75 13.20
N GLY A 288 -19.49 15.95 13.18
CA GLY A 288 -19.62 16.91 12.09
C GLY A 288 -18.66 16.71 10.91
N ASN A 289 -17.75 15.72 10.93
CA ASN A 289 -16.70 15.51 9.92
C ASN A 289 -15.88 16.79 9.63
N TRP A 290 -15.46 17.49 10.68
CA TRP A 290 -14.74 18.76 10.55
C TRP A 290 -13.30 18.56 10.05
N LEU A 291 -12.67 17.45 10.38
CA LEU A 291 -11.24 17.19 10.14
C LEU A 291 -11.05 16.07 9.11
N SER A 292 -10.04 16.21 8.25
CA SER A 292 -9.68 15.27 7.17
C SER A 292 -8.88 14.07 7.67
N GLY A 293 -8.11 14.23 8.76
CA GLY A 293 -7.49 13.12 9.48
C GLY A 293 -8.51 12.40 10.36
N ASP A 294 -8.37 11.09 10.50
CA ASP A 294 -9.15 10.34 11.49
C ASP A 294 -8.76 10.85 12.89
N VAL A 295 -9.76 11.07 13.74
CA VAL A 295 -9.57 11.63 15.07
C VAL A 295 -10.32 10.71 16.02
N SER A 296 -9.77 9.52 16.27
CA SER A 296 -10.37 8.59 17.23
C SER A 296 -10.26 9.12 18.66
N ALA A 297 -11.18 8.69 19.55
CA ALA A 297 -11.11 8.99 20.99
C ALA A 297 -9.85 8.46 21.64
N LYS A 298 -9.33 7.36 21.09
CA LYS A 298 -8.11 6.70 21.53
C LYS A 298 -6.92 7.18 20.70
N PRO A 299 -5.77 7.49 21.34
CA PRO A 299 -4.53 7.78 20.65
C PRO A 299 -4.22 6.72 19.59
N ALA A 300 -3.65 7.14 18.46
CA ALA A 300 -3.32 6.22 17.36
C ALA A 300 -2.39 5.07 17.81
N LEU A 301 -1.50 5.34 18.76
CA LEU A 301 -0.64 4.31 19.36
C LEU A 301 -1.45 3.26 20.14
N GLU A 302 -2.45 3.65 20.94
CA GLU A 302 -3.28 2.70 21.68
C GLU A 302 -4.09 1.82 20.72
N ARG A 303 -4.64 2.39 19.64
CA ARG A 303 -5.31 1.63 18.60
C ARG A 303 -4.38 0.65 17.89
N LEU A 304 -3.13 1.05 17.65
CA LEU A 304 -2.10 0.14 17.11
C LEU A 304 -1.88 -1.04 18.06
N GLU A 305 -1.81 -0.81 19.37
CA GLU A 305 -1.66 -1.87 20.38
C GLU A 305 -2.83 -2.86 20.39
N GLU A 306 -4.05 -2.37 20.21
CA GLU A 306 -5.28 -3.17 20.13
C GLU A 306 -5.41 -4.00 18.84
N MET A 307 -4.58 -3.76 17.82
CA MET A 307 -4.58 -4.58 16.62
C MET A 307 -4.06 -5.98 16.96
N ILE A 308 -4.73 -7.01 16.45
CA ILE A 308 -4.35 -8.40 16.68
C ILE A 308 -2.98 -8.65 16.03
N GLY A 309 -2.10 -9.36 16.75
CA GLY A 309 -0.76 -9.71 16.27
C GLY A 309 0.16 -8.50 16.03
N LEU A 310 0.90 -8.53 14.92
CA LEU A 310 1.79 -7.45 14.46
C LEU A 310 2.89 -7.03 15.45
N GLY A 311 3.36 -7.93 16.32
CA GLY A 311 4.37 -7.63 17.35
C GLY A 311 5.60 -6.90 16.79
N ALA A 312 6.20 -7.44 15.71
CA ALA A 312 7.35 -6.83 15.06
C ALA A 312 7.07 -5.41 14.50
N VAL A 313 5.86 -5.17 14.00
CA VAL A 313 5.45 -3.85 13.48
C VAL A 313 5.27 -2.85 14.63
N LYS A 314 4.62 -3.28 15.72
CA LYS A 314 4.43 -2.47 16.93
C LYS A 314 5.78 -2.05 17.51
N ASP A 315 6.71 -2.99 17.63
CA ASP A 315 8.08 -2.72 18.11
C ASP A 315 8.83 -1.73 17.21
N ALA A 316 8.77 -1.93 15.89
CA ALA A 316 9.40 -1.04 14.92
C ALA A 316 8.84 0.39 15.01
N ILE A 317 7.53 0.54 15.16
CA ILE A 317 6.88 1.85 15.31
C ILE A 317 7.26 2.50 16.65
N ARG A 318 7.29 1.76 17.76
CA ARG A 318 7.73 2.31 19.06
C ARG A 318 9.18 2.78 19.02
N GLN A 319 10.08 2.00 18.43
CA GLN A 319 11.47 2.39 18.26
C GLN A 319 11.60 3.66 17.42
N ARG A 320 10.82 3.73 16.34
CA ARG A 320 10.75 4.91 15.46
C ARG A 320 10.27 6.16 16.20
N MET A 321 9.21 6.04 17.00
CA MET A 321 8.66 7.15 17.79
C MET A 321 9.70 7.71 18.75
N ARG A 322 10.42 6.85 19.48
CA ARG A 322 11.48 7.28 20.39
C ARG A 322 12.57 8.10 19.70
N VAL A 323 12.98 7.70 18.49
CA VAL A 323 13.96 8.48 17.70
C VAL A 323 13.39 9.84 17.31
N LEU A 324 12.13 9.88 16.85
CA LEU A 324 11.48 11.12 16.42
C LEU A 324 11.21 12.09 17.59
N GLU A 325 10.89 11.57 18.77
CA GLU A 325 10.72 12.36 20.00
C GLU A 325 12.02 13.04 20.44
N VAL A 326 13.15 12.32 20.40
CA VAL A 326 14.47 12.89 20.71
C VAL A 326 14.84 13.99 19.72
N GLU A 327 14.59 13.79 18.42
CA GLU A 327 14.85 14.82 17.40
C GLU A 327 13.94 16.04 17.57
N ARG A 328 12.68 15.84 17.97
CA ARG A 328 11.75 16.93 18.31
C ARG A 328 12.25 17.74 19.51
N GLU A 329 12.74 17.08 20.55
CA GLU A 329 13.28 17.75 21.74
C GLU A 329 14.55 18.53 21.43
N ARG A 330 15.43 18.00 20.59
CA ARG A 330 16.60 18.73 20.08
C ARG A 330 16.18 19.99 19.31
N ALA A 331 15.20 19.86 18.43
CA ALA A 331 14.68 20.98 17.65
C ALA A 331 14.04 22.05 18.54
N SER A 332 13.30 21.67 19.59
CA SER A 332 12.70 22.64 20.52
C SER A 332 13.73 23.40 21.36
N GLN A 333 14.90 22.80 21.59
CA GLN A 333 16.05 23.43 22.24
C GLN A 333 16.91 24.27 21.27
N GLY A 334 16.51 24.38 19.99
CA GLY A 334 17.24 25.13 18.97
C GLY A 334 18.54 24.47 18.51
N ILE A 335 18.74 23.18 18.84
CA ILE A 335 19.89 22.41 18.36
C ILE A 335 19.64 22.09 16.88
N LEU A 336 20.56 22.56 16.02
CA LEU A 336 20.51 22.29 14.58
C LEU A 336 20.74 20.80 14.32
N GLY A 337 19.65 20.05 14.11
CA GLY A 337 19.66 18.66 13.66
C GLY A 337 19.26 18.53 12.20
N GLU A 338 19.59 17.39 11.59
CA GLU A 338 18.99 17.01 10.30
C GLU A 338 17.50 16.78 10.49
N THR A 339 16.67 17.23 9.54
CA THR A 339 15.24 17.02 9.65
C THR A 339 14.89 15.54 9.52
N PRO A 340 14.01 15.03 10.40
CA PRO A 340 13.72 13.62 10.45
C PRO A 340 13.12 13.14 9.12
N ARG A 341 13.73 12.11 8.53
CA ARG A 341 13.18 11.47 7.33
C ARG A 341 11.84 10.84 7.70
N LEU A 342 10.75 11.14 7.01
CA LEU A 342 9.42 10.62 7.36
C LEU A 342 8.98 9.43 6.49
N HIS A 343 9.71 9.14 5.41
CA HIS A 343 9.33 8.12 4.43
C HIS A 343 9.58 6.70 4.96
N LEU A 344 8.68 5.77 4.66
CA LEU A 344 8.72 4.37 5.12
C LEU A 344 8.49 3.39 3.98
N VAL A 345 8.99 2.17 4.16
CA VAL A 345 8.76 1.03 3.27
C VAL A 345 8.02 -0.06 4.03
N PHE A 346 6.85 -0.47 3.54
CA PHE A 346 6.07 -1.56 4.11
C PHE A 346 6.22 -2.82 3.25
N LYS A 347 6.78 -3.88 3.83
CA LYS A 347 7.00 -5.16 3.14
C LYS A 347 6.14 -6.24 3.77
N GLY A 348 5.28 -6.88 2.97
CA GLY A 348 4.51 -8.04 3.43
C GLY A 348 3.34 -8.39 2.53
N ASN A 349 2.78 -9.58 2.73
CA ASN A 349 1.70 -10.13 1.91
C ASN A 349 0.39 -9.31 2.04
N PRO A 350 -0.55 -9.43 1.09
CA PRO A 350 -1.86 -8.77 1.15
C PRO A 350 -2.61 -9.13 2.44
N GLY A 351 -3.43 -8.20 2.92
CA GLY A 351 -4.27 -8.44 4.11
C GLY A 351 -3.54 -8.46 5.45
N THR A 352 -2.26 -8.08 5.53
CA THR A 352 -1.50 -7.95 6.79
C THR A 352 -1.73 -6.63 7.54
N GLY A 353 -2.61 -5.75 7.04
CA GLY A 353 -2.95 -4.47 7.71
C GLY A 353 -2.08 -3.28 7.35
N LYS A 354 -1.30 -3.33 6.27
CA LYS A 354 -0.42 -2.24 5.78
C LYS A 354 -1.13 -0.88 5.69
N THR A 355 -2.24 -0.79 4.95
CA THR A 355 -2.99 0.46 4.78
C THR A 355 -3.53 1.00 6.11
N THR A 356 -4.01 0.11 6.98
CA THR A 356 -4.50 0.46 8.33
C THR A 356 -3.40 1.06 9.18
N VAL A 357 -2.22 0.44 9.20
CA VAL A 357 -1.06 0.96 9.95
C VAL A 357 -0.54 2.27 9.35
N ALA A 358 -0.55 2.41 8.02
CA ALA A 358 -0.16 3.66 7.36
C ALA A 358 -1.02 4.84 7.80
N ARG A 359 -2.33 4.63 7.96
CA ARG A 359 -3.24 5.64 8.52
C ARG A 359 -2.85 6.03 9.94
N LEU A 360 -2.61 5.04 10.81
CA LEU A 360 -2.20 5.28 12.20
C LEU A 360 -0.86 6.02 12.28
N ILE A 361 0.10 5.73 11.40
CA ILE A 361 1.37 6.46 11.34
C ILE A 361 1.15 7.94 11.00
N GLY A 362 0.24 8.26 10.07
CA GLY A 362 -0.10 9.65 9.76
C GLY A 362 -0.61 10.40 10.99
N GLU A 363 -1.50 9.79 11.74
CA GLU A 363 -2.02 10.34 12.99
C GLU A 363 -0.93 10.48 14.06
N ILE A 364 -0.05 9.47 14.23
CA ILE A 364 1.08 9.53 15.16
C ILE A 364 2.01 10.70 14.79
N TYR A 365 2.33 10.87 13.50
CA TYR A 365 3.19 11.95 13.04
C TYR A 365 2.54 13.32 13.24
N ARG A 366 1.21 13.42 13.12
CA ARG A 366 0.46 14.63 13.50
C ARG A 366 0.59 14.92 14.99
N ASP A 367 0.37 13.92 15.84
CA ASP A 367 0.40 14.09 17.29
C ASP A 367 1.82 14.43 17.81
N LEU A 368 2.86 13.94 17.11
CA LEU A 368 4.25 14.32 17.31
C LEU A 368 4.60 15.71 16.73
N GLY A 369 3.68 16.37 16.02
CA GLY A 369 3.89 17.70 15.42
C GLY A 369 4.78 17.70 14.17
N LEU A 370 5.02 16.54 13.57
CA LEU A 370 5.79 16.39 12.32
C LEU A 370 4.92 16.64 11.08
N LEU A 371 3.62 16.34 11.18
CA LEU A 371 2.62 16.59 10.16
C LEU A 371 1.51 17.48 10.75
N ARG A 372 0.84 18.30 9.93
CA ARG A 372 -0.23 19.16 10.44
C ARG A 372 -1.59 18.46 10.47
N ARG A 373 -1.88 17.60 9.50
CA ARG A 373 -3.17 16.90 9.34
C ARG A 373 -3.10 15.40 9.63
N GLY A 374 -2.01 14.75 9.23
CA GLY A 374 -1.83 13.30 9.42
C GLY A 374 -2.84 12.43 8.66
N HIS A 375 -3.57 12.97 7.68
CA HIS A 375 -4.50 12.21 6.87
C HIS A 375 -3.76 11.29 5.89
N LEU A 376 -4.43 10.22 5.48
CA LEU A 376 -3.90 9.24 4.53
C LEU A 376 -4.50 9.47 3.14
N VAL A 377 -3.65 9.58 2.13
CA VAL A 377 -4.03 9.51 0.71
C VAL A 377 -3.48 8.22 0.14
N GLU A 378 -4.36 7.27 -0.12
CA GLU A 378 -4.03 5.97 -0.73
C GLU A 378 -4.15 6.06 -2.25
N VAL A 379 -3.12 5.56 -2.95
CA VAL A 379 -3.06 5.55 -4.41
C VAL A 379 -2.40 4.28 -4.95
N SER A 380 -2.74 3.95 -6.18
CA SER A 380 -2.14 2.89 -6.99
C SER A 380 -1.39 3.47 -8.20
N ARG A 381 -0.74 2.62 -9.01
CA ARG A 381 -0.14 3.03 -10.29
C ARG A 381 -1.13 3.74 -11.22
N GLN A 382 -2.39 3.30 -11.25
CA GLN A 382 -3.40 3.86 -12.16
C GLN A 382 -3.79 5.29 -11.79
N ASP A 383 -3.62 5.66 -10.52
CA ASP A 383 -3.90 7.01 -10.04
C ASP A 383 -2.77 7.96 -10.41
N LEU A 384 -1.52 7.50 -10.36
CA LEU A 384 -0.32 8.31 -10.59
C LEU A 384 0.01 8.50 -12.08
N VAL A 385 -0.18 7.48 -12.91
CA VAL A 385 0.26 7.48 -14.31
C VAL A 385 -0.89 7.87 -15.25
N ALA A 386 -0.66 8.89 -16.10
CA ALA A 386 -1.60 9.30 -17.13
C ALA A 386 -1.37 8.55 -18.45
N GLY A 387 -2.40 8.48 -19.32
CA GLY A 387 -2.32 7.83 -20.63
C GLY A 387 -1.62 8.66 -21.72
N TYR A 388 -1.22 9.90 -21.44
CA TYR A 388 -0.63 10.84 -22.41
C TYR A 388 0.67 11.46 -21.87
N VAL A 389 1.63 11.72 -22.77
CA VAL A 389 2.97 12.27 -22.47
C VAL A 389 2.89 13.64 -21.80
N GLY A 390 3.64 13.84 -20.72
CA GLY A 390 3.74 15.10 -19.98
C GLY A 390 2.59 15.40 -19.00
N GLN A 391 1.55 14.54 -18.96
CA GLN A 391 0.46 14.66 -17.98
C GLN A 391 0.75 13.91 -16.67
N THR A 392 1.63 12.91 -16.71
CA THR A 392 1.95 12.09 -15.54
C THR A 392 2.62 12.90 -14.43
N ALA A 393 3.53 13.82 -14.77
CA ALA A 393 4.14 14.71 -13.78
C ALA A 393 3.10 15.63 -13.12
N ILE A 394 2.17 16.20 -13.90
CA ILE A 394 1.12 17.08 -13.36
C ILE A 394 0.20 16.29 -12.42
N ARG A 395 -0.27 15.12 -12.87
CA ARG A 395 -1.17 14.27 -12.09
C ARG A 395 -0.50 13.76 -10.81
N THR A 396 0.76 13.34 -10.88
CA THR A 396 1.53 12.94 -9.70
C THR A 396 1.68 14.11 -8.73
N ALA A 397 1.98 15.32 -9.23
CA ALA A 397 2.08 16.51 -8.39
C ALA A 397 0.76 16.86 -7.69
N GLU A 398 -0.38 16.80 -8.39
CA GLU A 398 -1.71 17.01 -7.80
C GLU A 398 -2.02 15.99 -6.71
N ILE A 399 -1.65 14.73 -6.91
CA ILE A 399 -1.81 13.68 -5.90
C ILE A 399 -0.97 13.99 -4.66
N VAL A 400 0.29 14.39 -4.85
CA VAL A 400 1.16 14.80 -3.74
C VAL A 400 0.59 16.02 -3.02
N ASP A 401 0.05 17.00 -3.75
CA ASP A 401 -0.59 18.19 -3.17
C ASP A 401 -1.76 17.82 -2.24
N ARG A 402 -2.57 16.81 -2.62
CA ARG A 402 -3.62 16.26 -1.76
C ARG A 402 -3.07 15.58 -0.50
N ALA A 403 -1.86 15.04 -0.56
CA ALA A 403 -1.21 14.34 0.56
C ALA A 403 -0.34 15.25 1.46
N LEU A 404 -0.13 16.52 1.09
CA LEU A 404 0.64 17.46 1.89
C LEU A 404 0.05 17.65 3.29
N ASP A 405 0.91 17.76 4.29
CA ASP A 405 0.61 17.71 5.72
C ASP A 405 0.06 16.36 6.22
N GLY A 406 0.16 15.31 5.40
CA GLY A 406 -0.31 13.97 5.67
C GLY A 406 0.65 12.89 5.14
N VAL A 407 0.08 11.74 4.81
CA VAL A 407 0.77 10.55 4.32
C VAL A 407 0.28 10.22 2.92
N LEU A 408 1.20 10.13 1.96
CA LEU A 408 0.96 9.51 0.66
C LEU A 408 1.31 8.02 0.76
N PHE A 409 0.31 7.15 0.64
CA PHE A 409 0.50 5.70 0.64
C PHE A 409 0.34 5.15 -0.79
N ILE A 410 1.41 4.54 -1.30
CA ILE A 410 1.46 3.94 -2.64
C ILE A 410 1.45 2.43 -2.48
N ASP A 411 0.30 1.80 -2.75
CA ASP A 411 0.22 0.34 -2.72
C ASP A 411 0.81 -0.26 -4.01
N GLU A 412 1.41 -1.44 -3.86
CA GLU A 412 2.12 -2.16 -4.91
C GLU A 412 3.08 -1.26 -5.72
N ALA A 413 3.88 -0.45 -5.03
CA ALA A 413 4.72 0.59 -5.65
C ALA A 413 5.69 0.05 -6.73
N TYR A 414 6.10 -1.22 -6.63
CA TYR A 414 6.92 -1.91 -7.63
C TYR A 414 6.30 -1.95 -9.04
N THR A 415 4.97 -1.81 -9.13
CA THR A 415 4.27 -1.73 -10.41
C THR A 415 4.69 -0.49 -11.19
N LEU A 416 5.15 0.60 -10.56
CA LEU A 416 5.62 1.82 -11.23
C LEU A 416 6.85 1.58 -12.11
N SER A 417 7.77 0.69 -11.71
CA SER A 417 8.98 0.36 -12.49
C SER A 417 8.81 -0.83 -13.45
N SER A 418 7.75 -1.64 -13.29
CA SER A 418 7.59 -2.93 -13.99
C SER A 418 6.99 -2.82 -15.41
N GLY A 419 6.88 -1.62 -15.98
CA GLY A 419 6.11 -1.33 -17.21
C GLY A 419 6.84 -1.43 -18.57
N GLY A 420 8.03 -2.03 -18.65
CA GLY A 420 8.84 -2.00 -19.89
C GLY A 420 9.33 -0.59 -20.26
N GLU A 421 9.70 -0.34 -21.53
CA GLU A 421 10.14 0.96 -22.10
C GLU A 421 9.06 2.09 -22.06
N SER A 422 8.17 2.11 -21.07
CA SER A 422 7.19 3.17 -20.89
C SER A 422 7.76 4.28 -20.00
N ASP A 423 8.17 5.41 -20.60
CA ASP A 423 8.74 6.58 -19.91
C ASP A 423 7.83 7.18 -18.81
N PHE A 424 6.52 6.93 -18.89
CA PHE A 424 5.53 7.48 -17.96
C PHE A 424 5.71 7.01 -16.51
N GLY A 425 6.15 5.76 -16.30
CA GLY A 425 6.36 5.24 -14.95
C GLY A 425 7.56 5.89 -14.27
N GLN A 426 8.64 6.13 -15.02
CA GLN A 426 9.81 6.85 -14.54
C GLN A 426 9.51 8.33 -14.29
N GLU A 427 8.72 8.98 -15.17
CA GLU A 427 8.28 10.37 -14.97
C GLU A 427 7.53 10.56 -13.64
N ALA A 428 6.68 9.60 -13.25
CA ALA A 428 6.00 9.60 -11.95
C ALA A 428 7.01 9.44 -10.79
N ILE A 429 7.97 8.53 -10.92
CA ILE A 429 9.01 8.30 -9.90
C ILE A 429 9.87 9.56 -9.71
N ASP A 430 10.33 10.17 -10.79
CA ASP A 430 11.17 11.37 -10.75
C ASP A 430 10.42 12.56 -10.13
N THR A 431 9.13 12.72 -10.49
CA THR A 431 8.27 13.73 -9.90
C THR A 431 8.10 13.48 -8.40
N LEU A 432 7.84 12.23 -7.99
CA LEU A 432 7.72 11.84 -6.59
C LEU A 432 9.01 12.12 -5.82
N LEU A 433 10.17 11.71 -6.34
CA LEU A 433 11.48 11.92 -5.71
C LEU A 433 11.79 13.41 -5.53
N LYS A 434 11.44 14.25 -6.50
CA LYS A 434 11.60 15.71 -6.39
C LYS A 434 10.72 16.27 -5.28
N ARG A 435 9.43 15.91 -5.28
CA ARG A 435 8.48 16.37 -4.24
C ARG A 435 8.83 15.87 -2.84
N MET A 436 9.39 14.67 -2.72
CA MET A 436 9.91 14.15 -1.45
C MET A 436 11.07 14.98 -0.89
N GLU A 437 11.84 15.70 -1.73
CA GLU A 437 12.85 16.65 -1.24
C GLU A 437 12.22 17.99 -0.90
N ASP A 438 11.47 18.56 -1.84
CA ASP A 438 10.91 19.91 -1.74
C ASP A 438 9.94 20.03 -0.55
N ASP A 439 9.17 18.97 -0.28
CA ASP A 439 8.12 18.94 0.76
C ASP A 439 8.49 18.07 1.98
N ARG A 440 9.77 17.72 2.18
CA ARG A 440 10.23 16.76 3.21
C ARG A 440 9.79 17.05 4.65
N HIS A 441 9.47 18.30 4.98
CA HIS A 441 9.06 18.74 6.31
C HIS A 441 7.56 18.57 6.59
N ARG A 442 6.78 18.24 5.57
CA ARG A 442 5.31 18.17 5.67
C ARG A 442 4.70 17.02 4.88
N LEU A 443 5.51 16.14 4.30
CA LEU A 443 5.04 15.01 3.52
C LEU A 443 5.72 13.73 4.01
N ALA A 444 4.91 12.76 4.45
CA ALA A 444 5.34 11.38 4.62
C ALA A 444 4.93 10.57 3.39
N VAL A 445 5.83 9.72 2.89
CA VAL A 445 5.54 8.83 1.77
C VAL A 445 5.78 7.41 2.24
N ILE A 446 4.79 6.55 2.10
CA ILE A 446 4.87 5.14 2.45
C ILE A 446 4.65 4.33 1.17
N ILE A 447 5.64 3.52 0.81
CA ILE A 447 5.51 2.57 -0.29
C ILE A 447 5.25 1.17 0.26
N ALA A 448 4.33 0.42 -0.34
CA ALA A 448 3.96 -0.92 0.10
C ALA A 448 4.07 -1.95 -1.03
N GLY A 449 4.37 -3.20 -0.67
CA GLY A 449 4.32 -4.33 -1.60
C GLY A 449 5.00 -5.59 -1.08
N TYR A 450 5.15 -6.57 -1.98
CA TYR A 450 5.82 -7.84 -1.69
C TYR A 450 7.31 -7.64 -1.41
N PRO A 451 7.91 -8.34 -0.42
CA PRO A 451 9.30 -8.13 -0.02
C PRO A 451 10.30 -8.15 -1.17
N ALA A 452 10.27 -9.19 -2.02
CA ALA A 452 11.19 -9.35 -3.14
C ALA A 452 11.00 -8.25 -4.21
N LYS A 453 9.74 -7.93 -4.55
CA LYS A 453 9.42 -6.94 -5.59
C LYS A 453 9.76 -5.52 -5.15
N ILE A 454 9.55 -5.18 -3.87
CA ILE A 454 9.93 -3.88 -3.31
C ILE A 454 11.45 -3.72 -3.25
N ASN A 455 12.19 -4.78 -2.89
CA ASN A 455 13.65 -4.75 -2.96
C ASN A 455 14.14 -4.44 -4.37
N HIS A 456 13.56 -5.12 -5.38
CA HIS A 456 13.87 -4.85 -6.77
C HIS A 456 13.52 -3.41 -7.19
N PHE A 457 12.36 -2.91 -6.77
CA PHE A 457 11.92 -1.54 -7.03
C PHE A 457 12.88 -0.50 -6.42
N LEU A 458 13.28 -0.66 -5.16
CA LEU A 458 14.23 0.25 -4.50
C LEU A 458 15.60 0.23 -5.19
N ASN A 459 16.06 -0.94 -5.63
CA ASN A 459 17.33 -1.09 -6.34
C ASN A 459 17.31 -0.55 -7.78
N SER A 460 16.13 -0.28 -8.34
CA SER A 460 15.99 0.23 -9.71
C SER A 460 16.41 1.69 -9.87
N ASN A 461 16.37 2.49 -8.80
CA ASN A 461 16.75 3.89 -8.81
C ASN A 461 17.48 4.27 -7.51
N PRO A 462 18.75 4.72 -7.57
CA PRO A 462 19.51 5.14 -6.38
C PRO A 462 18.82 6.23 -5.54
N GLY A 463 17.98 7.07 -6.16
CA GLY A 463 17.18 8.08 -5.46
C GLY A 463 16.15 7.47 -4.51
N LEU A 464 15.53 6.35 -4.89
CA LEU A 464 14.58 5.62 -4.03
C LEU A 464 15.29 5.04 -2.81
N GLN A 465 16.39 4.30 -3.02
CA GLN A 465 17.21 3.74 -1.92
C GLN A 465 17.66 4.80 -0.90
N ARG A 466 18.08 5.98 -1.37
CA ARG A 466 18.57 7.04 -0.47
C ARG A 466 17.47 7.65 0.39
N ARG A 467 16.25 7.79 -0.13
CA ARG A 467 15.12 8.43 0.56
C ARG A 467 14.35 7.47 1.46
N PHE A 468 14.26 6.21 1.07
CA PHE A 468 13.57 5.15 1.80
C PHE A 468 14.53 4.34 2.67
N GLY A 469 14.98 4.94 3.78
CA GLY A 469 15.95 4.31 4.70
C GLY A 469 15.34 3.49 5.84
N THR A 470 14.02 3.49 6.00
CA THR A 470 13.34 2.77 7.10
C THR A 470 12.31 1.80 6.54
N GLU A 471 12.47 0.54 6.94
CA GLU A 471 11.63 -0.56 6.48
C GLU A 471 10.87 -1.18 7.65
N ILE A 472 9.61 -1.54 7.41
CA ILE A 472 8.75 -2.22 8.36
C ILE A 472 8.23 -3.50 7.69
N ILE A 473 8.52 -4.64 8.32
CA ILE A 473 8.13 -5.96 7.83
C ILE A 473 6.81 -6.35 8.50
N PHE A 474 5.83 -6.70 7.67
CA PHE A 474 4.51 -7.17 8.05
C PHE A 474 4.46 -8.69 7.88
N PRO A 475 4.64 -9.47 8.98
CA PRO A 475 4.55 -10.92 8.92
C PRO A 475 3.11 -11.37 8.63
N ASP A 476 2.97 -12.57 8.07
CA ASP A 476 1.66 -13.23 7.95
C ASP A 476 1.08 -13.53 9.33
N TYR A 477 -0.24 -13.38 9.48
CA TYR A 477 -0.93 -13.74 10.72
C TYR A 477 -0.89 -15.25 10.95
N THR A 478 -0.54 -15.63 12.17
CA THR A 478 -0.55 -17.02 12.65
C THR A 478 -1.97 -17.58 12.69
N PRO A 479 -2.15 -18.92 12.68
CA PRO A 479 -3.48 -19.54 12.75
C PRO A 479 -4.34 -19.07 13.93
N SER A 480 -3.72 -18.87 15.10
CA SER A 480 -4.40 -18.34 16.29
C SER A 480 -4.82 -16.88 16.11
N GLU A 481 -3.98 -16.04 15.51
CA GLU A 481 -4.31 -14.65 15.20
C GLU A 481 -5.43 -14.54 14.15
N LEU A 482 -5.43 -15.41 13.12
CA LEU A 482 -6.51 -15.47 12.13
C LEU A 482 -7.86 -15.87 12.75
N LEU A 483 -7.85 -16.84 13.68
CA LEU A 483 -9.04 -17.21 14.46
C LEU A 483 -9.51 -16.06 15.35
N GLU A 484 -8.59 -15.34 16.00
CA GLU A 484 -8.94 -14.18 16.82
C GLU A 484 -9.57 -13.06 15.96
N ILE A 485 -9.04 -12.80 14.75
CA ILE A 485 -9.61 -11.84 13.81
C ILE A 485 -11.04 -12.26 13.41
N LEU A 486 -11.26 -13.56 13.16
CA LEU A 486 -12.60 -14.10 12.86
C LEU A 486 -13.55 -13.91 14.04
N ASN A 487 -13.12 -14.26 15.25
CA ASN A 487 -13.91 -14.14 16.48
C ASN A 487 -14.29 -12.69 16.76
N ARG A 488 -13.35 -11.74 16.60
CA ARG A 488 -13.61 -10.30 16.77
C ARG A 488 -14.61 -9.78 15.73
N ARG A 489 -14.55 -10.29 14.50
CA ARG A 489 -15.51 -9.96 13.44
C ARG A 489 -16.90 -10.49 13.77
N ALA A 490 -17.00 -11.75 14.20
CA ALA A 490 -18.26 -12.37 14.62
C ALA A 490 -18.89 -11.63 15.80
N ALA A 491 -18.10 -11.27 16.82
CA ALA A 491 -18.55 -10.50 17.96
C ALA A 491 -19.07 -9.10 17.57
N ARG A 492 -18.39 -8.40 16.66
CA ARG A 492 -18.84 -7.09 16.15
C ARG A 492 -20.19 -7.18 15.44
N LEU A 493 -20.44 -8.28 14.74
CA LEU A 493 -21.71 -8.56 14.05
C LEU A 493 -22.71 -9.30 14.94
N GLN A 494 -22.44 -9.43 16.25
CA GLN A 494 -23.29 -10.11 17.23
C GLN A 494 -23.65 -11.56 16.85
N CYS A 495 -22.75 -12.23 16.14
CA CYS A 495 -22.91 -13.63 15.76
C CYS A 495 -22.27 -14.55 16.81
N SER A 496 -22.94 -15.65 17.14
CA SER A 496 -22.42 -16.72 17.98
C SER A 496 -21.83 -17.86 17.14
N MET A 497 -20.86 -18.59 17.69
CA MET A 497 -20.27 -19.79 17.07
C MET A 497 -20.48 -21.00 17.97
N ALA A 498 -20.73 -22.15 17.36
CA ALA A 498 -20.85 -23.42 18.08
C ALA A 498 -19.48 -23.87 18.62
N PRO A 499 -19.41 -24.55 19.78
CA PRO A 499 -18.15 -24.91 20.43
C PRO A 499 -17.23 -25.82 19.60
N ASP A 500 -17.81 -26.63 18.71
CA ASP A 500 -17.13 -27.57 17.83
C ASP A 500 -16.58 -26.91 16.54
N LEU A 501 -17.01 -25.69 16.22
CA LEU A 501 -16.61 -24.98 15.02
C LEU A 501 -15.24 -24.33 15.15
N GLU A 502 -14.92 -23.72 16.29
CA GLU A 502 -13.63 -23.04 16.49
C GLU A 502 -12.41 -23.95 16.28
N PRO A 503 -12.37 -25.20 16.83
CA PRO A 503 -11.28 -26.13 16.56
C PRO A 503 -11.14 -26.50 15.08
N ALA A 504 -12.27 -26.69 14.38
CA ALA A 504 -12.27 -27.01 12.96
C ALA A 504 -11.72 -25.85 12.09
N ILE A 505 -12.07 -24.61 12.46
CA ILE A 505 -11.54 -23.41 11.81
C ILE A 505 -10.05 -23.24 12.09
N LEU A 506 -9.61 -23.45 13.34
CA LEU A 506 -8.20 -23.38 13.70
C LEU A 506 -7.36 -24.39 12.92
N GLN A 507 -7.86 -25.62 12.78
CA GLN A 507 -7.22 -26.66 11.96
C GLN A 507 -7.14 -26.23 10.49
N THR A 508 -8.24 -25.65 9.96
CA THR A 508 -8.29 -25.12 8.60
C THR A 508 -7.25 -24.02 8.38
N PHE A 509 -7.17 -23.03 9.28
CA PHE A 509 -6.15 -21.98 9.21
C PHE A 509 -4.73 -22.53 9.35
N THR A 510 -4.51 -23.53 10.21
CA THR A 510 -3.20 -24.18 10.36
C THR A 510 -2.76 -24.82 9.05
N GLN A 511 -3.65 -25.57 8.37
CA GLN A 511 -3.35 -26.18 7.08
C GLN A 511 -3.07 -25.13 5.99
N LEU A 512 -3.86 -24.05 5.95
CA LEU A 512 -3.67 -22.96 4.98
C LEU A 512 -2.37 -22.20 5.24
N TYR A 513 -2.01 -21.99 6.51
CA TYR A 513 -0.77 -21.34 6.91
C TYR A 513 0.47 -22.18 6.57
N GLN A 514 0.40 -23.51 6.70
CA GLN A 514 1.49 -24.41 6.28
C GLN A 514 1.69 -24.42 4.76
N LYS A 515 0.61 -24.29 3.99
CA LYS A 515 0.61 -24.25 2.51
C LYS A 515 0.81 -22.83 1.94
N ARG A 516 1.08 -21.84 2.78
CA ARG A 516 1.14 -20.42 2.37
C ARG A 516 2.29 -20.14 1.41
N ASP A 517 2.05 -19.22 0.49
CA ASP A 517 3.04 -18.65 -0.43
C ASP A 517 2.95 -17.11 -0.40
N GLU A 518 3.58 -16.45 -1.36
CA GLU A 518 3.53 -14.98 -1.49
C GLU A 518 2.12 -14.44 -1.74
N THR A 519 1.13 -15.28 -2.08
CA THR A 519 -0.25 -14.86 -2.35
C THR A 519 -1.18 -15.04 -1.14
N PHE A 520 -0.65 -15.42 0.02
CA PHE A 520 -1.44 -15.66 1.21
C PHE A 520 -2.26 -14.43 1.65
N GLY A 521 -3.58 -14.58 1.68
CA GLY A 521 -4.52 -13.46 1.82
C GLY A 521 -4.71 -12.88 3.22
N ASN A 522 -4.15 -13.50 4.27
CA ASN A 522 -4.20 -13.02 5.66
C ASN A 522 -5.62 -12.59 6.11
N ALA A 523 -5.83 -11.35 6.57
CA ALA A 523 -7.16 -10.88 6.98
C ALA A 523 -8.19 -11.03 5.84
N GLY A 524 -7.79 -10.85 4.57
CA GLY A 524 -8.65 -11.08 3.40
C GLY A 524 -9.13 -12.53 3.29
N LEU A 525 -8.31 -13.50 3.71
CA LEU A 525 -8.72 -14.91 3.81
C LEU A 525 -9.83 -15.08 4.86
N VAL A 526 -9.70 -14.40 6.00
CA VAL A 526 -10.73 -14.40 7.06
C VAL A 526 -12.01 -13.73 6.58
N GLU A 527 -11.92 -12.62 5.83
CA GLU A 527 -13.09 -11.94 5.26
C GLU A 527 -13.87 -12.84 4.30
N ASN A 528 -13.16 -13.50 3.39
CA ASN A 528 -13.75 -14.41 2.42
C ASN A 528 -14.37 -15.63 3.11
N LEU A 529 -13.66 -16.24 4.07
CA LEU A 529 -14.19 -17.39 4.82
C LEU A 529 -15.45 -17.02 5.59
N PHE A 530 -15.45 -15.88 6.30
CA PHE A 530 -16.62 -15.42 7.05
C PHE A 530 -17.81 -15.16 6.12
N ALA A 531 -17.60 -14.52 4.97
CA ALA A 531 -18.66 -14.25 4.00
C ALA A 531 -19.24 -15.55 3.41
N GLU A 532 -18.40 -16.52 3.08
CA GLU A 532 -18.88 -17.83 2.61
C GLU A 532 -19.66 -18.57 3.70
N MET A 533 -19.19 -18.56 4.95
CA MET A 533 -19.89 -19.15 6.08
C MET A 533 -21.24 -18.48 6.32
N ASP A 534 -21.30 -17.15 6.26
CA ASP A 534 -22.53 -16.37 6.48
C ASP A 534 -23.60 -16.66 5.42
N ASN A 535 -23.17 -16.84 4.16
CA ASN A 535 -24.04 -17.27 3.08
C ASN A 535 -24.59 -18.69 3.33
N LEU A 536 -23.75 -19.65 3.72
CA LEU A 536 -24.16 -21.03 4.00
C LEU A 536 -25.11 -21.11 5.19
N ARG A 537 -24.81 -20.37 6.27
CA ARG A 537 -25.70 -20.22 7.42
C ARG A 537 -27.05 -19.67 7.00
N SER A 538 -27.07 -18.63 6.16
CA SER A 538 -28.32 -18.00 5.69
C SER A 538 -29.18 -18.98 4.90
N VAL A 539 -28.59 -19.79 4.03
CA VAL A 539 -29.29 -20.86 3.31
C VAL A 539 -29.86 -21.89 4.29
N ARG A 540 -29.06 -22.38 5.23
CA ARG A 540 -29.50 -23.36 6.25
C ARG A 540 -30.66 -22.82 7.10
N VAL A 541 -30.58 -21.57 7.54
CA VAL A 541 -31.61 -20.90 8.34
C VAL A 541 -32.92 -20.81 7.56
N MET A 542 -32.86 -20.42 6.29
CA MET A 542 -34.03 -20.32 5.42
C MET A 542 -34.67 -21.68 5.13
N GLU A 543 -33.88 -22.68 4.77
CA GLU A 543 -34.36 -24.03 4.45
C GLU A 543 -35.03 -24.70 5.66
N ASN A 544 -34.47 -24.49 6.86
CA ASN A 544 -34.98 -25.08 8.09
C ASN A 544 -35.97 -24.18 8.85
N SER A 545 -36.35 -23.02 8.27
CA SER A 545 -37.25 -22.03 8.89
C SER A 545 -36.83 -21.63 10.31
N LEU A 546 -35.53 -21.48 10.53
CA LEU A 546 -34.94 -21.13 11.83
C LEU A 546 -34.91 -19.61 12.05
N PRO A 547 -34.77 -19.12 13.29
CA PRO A 547 -34.73 -17.69 13.58
C PRO A 547 -33.41 -17.05 13.07
N PRO A 548 -33.45 -16.08 12.15
CA PRO A 548 -32.24 -15.58 11.48
C PRO A 548 -31.21 -14.87 12.38
N LEU A 549 -31.66 -14.34 13.51
CA LEU A 549 -30.85 -13.50 14.39
C LEU A 549 -30.27 -14.25 15.60
N SER A 550 -30.67 -15.51 15.84
CA SER A 550 -30.25 -16.26 17.03
C SER A 550 -29.47 -17.53 16.73
N GLU A 551 -29.43 -17.98 15.47
CA GLU A 551 -28.76 -19.22 15.09
C GLU A 551 -27.22 -19.06 15.05
N PRO A 552 -26.47 -19.87 15.82
CA PRO A 552 -25.01 -19.84 15.78
C PRO A 552 -24.47 -20.40 14.47
N PHE A 553 -23.25 -19.99 14.12
CA PHE A 553 -22.47 -20.70 13.11
C PHE A 553 -22.16 -22.11 13.59
N GLN A 554 -22.35 -23.10 12.72
CA GLN A 554 -22.07 -24.51 13.00
C GLN A 554 -21.10 -25.08 11.97
N LEU A 555 -20.60 -26.29 12.22
CA LEU A 555 -19.70 -27.00 11.30
C LEU A 555 -20.28 -27.19 9.89
N ALA A 556 -21.61 -27.26 9.77
CA ALA A 556 -22.33 -27.30 8.50
C ALA A 556 -22.20 -26.01 7.65
N ASP A 557 -21.80 -24.89 8.25
CA ASP A 557 -21.62 -23.61 7.57
C ASP A 557 -20.19 -23.41 7.05
N LEU A 558 -19.24 -24.25 7.44
CA LEU A 558 -17.88 -24.19 6.91
C LEU A 558 -17.90 -24.58 5.42
N PRO A 559 -17.23 -23.88 4.50
CA PRO A 559 -17.30 -24.23 3.08
C PRO A 559 -16.88 -25.69 2.77
N PRO A 560 -17.55 -26.39 1.82
CA PRO A 560 -17.31 -27.82 1.55
C PRO A 560 -15.85 -28.16 1.23
N GLN A 561 -15.15 -27.24 0.57
CA GLN A 561 -13.72 -27.35 0.24
C GLN A 561 -12.81 -27.45 1.47
N TYR A 562 -13.23 -26.88 2.60
CA TYR A 562 -12.55 -26.98 3.89
C TYR A 562 -13.05 -28.17 4.71
N ARG A 563 -14.33 -28.58 4.56
CA ARG A 563 -14.90 -29.80 5.17
C ARG A 563 -14.26 -31.11 4.63
N GLN A 564 -14.01 -31.19 3.32
CA GLN A 564 -13.57 -32.44 2.66
C GLN A 564 -12.07 -32.72 2.77
N ARG A 565 -11.23 -31.73 3.14
CA ARG A 565 -9.77 -31.88 3.15
C ARG A 565 -9.27 -32.68 4.36
N SER A 566 -9.89 -32.48 5.53
CA SER A 566 -9.55 -33.24 6.74
C SER A 566 -9.89 -34.73 6.62
N GLN A 567 -10.97 -35.10 5.91
CA GLN A 567 -11.34 -36.51 5.70
C GLN A 567 -10.49 -37.21 4.62
N ARG A 568 -10.06 -36.51 3.56
CA ARG A 568 -9.23 -37.13 2.50
C ARG A 568 -7.80 -37.43 2.96
N GLU A 569 -7.19 -36.61 3.80
CA GLU A 569 -5.82 -36.86 4.28
C GLU A 569 -5.76 -37.99 5.33
N GLU A 570 -6.80 -38.16 6.17
CA GLU A 570 -6.93 -39.31 7.10
C GLU A 570 -7.05 -40.67 6.40
N GLU A 571 -7.64 -40.76 5.20
CA GLU A 571 -7.69 -42.01 4.41
C GLU A 571 -6.44 -42.25 3.55
N VAL A 572 -5.66 -41.21 3.22
CA VAL A 572 -4.50 -41.31 2.33
C VAL A 572 -3.33 -42.04 3.01
N LEU A 573 -3.03 -41.73 4.27
CA LEU A 573 -1.92 -42.38 4.99
C LEU A 573 -2.14 -43.90 5.14
N PRO A 574 -3.30 -44.40 5.60
CA PRO A 574 -3.60 -45.84 5.62
C PRO A 574 -3.44 -46.51 4.25
N ARG A 575 -3.86 -45.84 3.17
CA ARG A 575 -3.71 -46.36 1.81
C ARG A 575 -2.24 -46.45 1.37
N LEU A 576 -1.42 -45.43 1.68
CA LEU A 576 0.02 -45.44 1.36
C LEU A 576 0.76 -46.49 2.18
N LEU A 577 0.38 -46.67 3.45
CA LEU A 577 0.89 -47.75 4.30
C LEU A 577 0.51 -49.12 3.74
N GLN A 578 -0.72 -49.28 3.25
CA GLN A 578 -1.13 -50.51 2.57
C GLN A 578 -0.31 -50.74 1.30
N GLN A 579 -0.04 -49.71 0.49
CA GLN A 579 0.83 -49.83 -0.69
C GLN A 579 2.26 -50.26 -0.34
N LEU A 580 2.80 -49.76 0.78
CA LEU A 580 4.08 -50.20 1.31
C LEU A 580 4.01 -51.68 1.74
N ASP A 581 2.90 -52.09 2.37
CA ASP A 581 2.68 -53.46 2.82
C ASP A 581 2.49 -54.46 1.68
N ASP A 582 1.88 -54.03 0.58
CA ASP A 582 1.69 -54.82 -0.64
C ASP A 582 3.02 -55.08 -1.40
N LEU A 583 4.10 -54.34 -1.11
CA LEU A 583 5.41 -54.64 -1.69
C LEU A 583 5.92 -55.98 -1.18
N VAL A 584 6.32 -56.87 -2.09
CA VAL A 584 6.84 -58.20 -1.73
C VAL A 584 8.10 -58.08 -0.86
N GLY A 585 8.14 -58.81 0.26
CA GLY A 585 9.29 -58.86 1.16
C GLY A 585 9.57 -57.54 1.91
N LEU A 586 10.85 -57.12 1.93
CA LEU A 586 11.33 -55.87 2.53
C LEU A 586 10.94 -55.63 4.01
N HIS A 587 10.80 -56.69 4.81
CA HIS A 587 10.35 -56.58 6.21
C HIS A 587 11.18 -55.62 7.07
N SER A 588 12.51 -55.59 6.88
CA SER A 588 13.42 -54.65 7.57
C SER A 588 13.12 -53.19 7.20
N VAL A 589 12.96 -52.92 5.91
CA VAL A 589 12.63 -51.59 5.36
C VAL A 589 11.27 -51.11 5.88
N LYS A 590 10.24 -51.97 5.80
CA LYS A 590 8.88 -51.64 6.27
C LYS A 590 8.86 -51.32 7.76
N ARG A 591 9.59 -52.10 8.57
CA ARG A 591 9.71 -51.85 10.01
C ARG A 591 10.34 -50.48 10.28
N MET A 592 11.48 -50.19 9.65
CA MET A 592 12.18 -48.92 9.86
C MET A 592 11.34 -47.72 9.42
N ILE A 593 10.62 -47.81 8.30
CA ILE A 593 9.70 -46.75 7.86
C ILE A 593 8.59 -46.56 8.89
N ARG A 594 7.99 -47.63 9.41
CA ARG A 594 6.96 -47.53 10.45
C ARG A 594 7.49 -46.91 11.75
N GLU A 595 8.70 -47.27 12.17
CA GLU A 595 9.34 -46.65 13.34
C GLU A 595 9.49 -45.13 13.17
N ILE A 596 9.85 -44.66 11.97
CA ILE A 596 9.92 -43.22 11.66
C ILE A 596 8.53 -42.58 11.72
N ILE A 597 7.51 -43.24 11.15
CA ILE A 597 6.13 -42.75 11.14
C ILE A 597 5.56 -42.67 12.57
N ASP A 598 5.74 -43.73 13.36
CA ASP A 598 5.25 -43.82 14.74
C ASP A 598 5.90 -42.75 15.62
N SER A 599 7.21 -42.52 15.43
CA SER A 599 7.96 -41.45 16.11
C SER A 599 7.39 -40.07 15.77
N GLU A 600 7.10 -39.80 14.50
CA GLU A 600 6.53 -38.51 14.10
C GLU A 600 5.10 -38.32 14.63
N ILE A 601 4.25 -39.34 14.58
CA ILE A 601 2.89 -39.27 15.13
C ILE A 601 2.94 -39.03 16.64
N ALA A 602 3.88 -39.66 17.36
CA ALA A 602 4.09 -39.42 18.78
C ALA A 602 4.53 -37.96 19.06
N ASN A 603 5.46 -37.44 18.27
CA ASN A 603 5.91 -36.04 18.37
C ASN A 603 4.76 -35.05 18.10
N GLN A 604 3.91 -35.32 17.10
CA GLN A 604 2.73 -34.49 16.82
C GLN A 604 1.75 -34.47 18.00
N ARG A 605 1.42 -35.64 18.57
CA ARG A 605 0.54 -35.74 19.75
C ARG A 605 1.10 -35.01 20.97
N LEU A 606 2.41 -35.08 21.20
CA LEU A 606 3.06 -34.35 22.29
C LEU A 606 2.97 -32.84 22.10
N ARG A 607 3.15 -32.34 20.87
CA ARG A 607 2.98 -30.92 20.52
C ARG A 607 1.53 -30.45 20.72
N GLU A 608 0.56 -31.23 20.26
CA GLU A 608 -0.87 -30.95 20.44
C GLU A 608 -1.27 -30.90 21.92
N ALA A 609 -0.68 -31.76 22.74
CA ALA A 609 -0.88 -31.78 24.19
C ALA A 609 -0.06 -30.73 24.96
N GLY A 610 0.71 -29.88 24.27
CA GLY A 610 1.48 -28.78 24.87
C GLY A 610 2.72 -29.21 25.65
N PHE A 611 3.20 -30.44 25.46
CA PHE A 611 4.47 -30.89 26.04
C PHE A 611 5.65 -30.41 25.20
N PRO A 612 6.78 -30.04 25.84
CA PRO A 612 7.98 -29.64 25.11
C PRO A 612 8.56 -30.84 24.37
N VAL A 613 8.47 -30.81 23.04
CA VAL A 613 9.23 -31.67 22.15
C VAL A 613 10.49 -30.91 21.76
N THR A 614 11.63 -31.59 21.66
CA THR A 614 12.90 -30.98 21.21
C THR A 614 12.65 -30.18 19.93
N GLU A 615 12.86 -28.85 19.97
CA GLU A 615 12.54 -27.94 18.85
C GLU A 615 13.55 -28.03 17.70
N GLU A 616 14.60 -28.83 17.84
CA GLU A 616 15.58 -29.06 16.78
C GLU A 616 14.92 -29.82 15.62
N VAL A 617 14.98 -29.25 14.42
CA VAL A 617 14.52 -29.91 13.20
C VAL A 617 15.39 -31.16 12.99
N GLU A 618 14.85 -32.32 13.32
CA GLU A 618 15.51 -33.61 13.12
C GLU A 618 15.86 -33.77 11.63
N THR A 619 17.11 -34.15 11.36
CA THR A 619 17.54 -34.49 10.00
C THR A 619 16.78 -35.73 9.53
N ARG A 620 16.22 -35.68 8.31
CA ARG A 620 15.42 -36.80 7.74
C ARG A 620 16.07 -37.44 6.51
N HIS A 621 17.31 -37.09 6.23
CA HIS A 621 18.04 -37.64 5.08
C HIS A 621 18.37 -39.11 5.28
N MET A 622 18.30 -39.88 4.20
CA MET A 622 18.39 -41.34 4.24
C MET A 622 19.47 -41.89 3.30
N LEU A 623 20.05 -43.02 3.69
CA LEU A 623 20.98 -43.79 2.89
C LEU A 623 20.37 -45.16 2.57
N PHE A 624 20.16 -45.46 1.29
CA PHE A 624 19.59 -46.73 0.81
C PHE A 624 20.70 -47.61 0.21
N THR A 625 21.01 -48.73 0.85
CA THR A 625 22.05 -49.66 0.39
C THR A 625 21.46 -51.00 -0.05
N GLY A 626 21.92 -51.54 -1.18
CA GLY A 626 21.59 -52.91 -1.59
C GLY A 626 21.80 -53.15 -3.09
N ASN A 627 21.66 -54.40 -3.52
CA ASN A 627 21.85 -54.82 -4.91
C ASN A 627 20.83 -54.18 -5.88
N PRO A 628 21.07 -54.18 -7.21
CA PRO A 628 20.12 -53.62 -8.17
C PRO A 628 18.78 -54.36 -8.11
N GLY A 629 17.68 -53.64 -8.36
CA GLY A 629 16.36 -54.26 -8.47
C GLY A 629 15.73 -54.72 -7.15
N THR A 630 16.25 -54.30 -6.00
CA THR A 630 15.68 -54.55 -4.65
C THR A 630 14.58 -53.56 -4.24
N GLY A 631 14.19 -52.61 -5.12
CA GLY A 631 13.06 -51.70 -4.88
C GLY A 631 13.38 -50.34 -4.25
N LYS A 632 14.66 -49.95 -4.15
CA LYS A 632 15.11 -48.65 -3.60
C LYS A 632 14.34 -47.43 -4.13
N THR A 633 14.29 -47.25 -5.45
CA THR A 633 13.59 -46.13 -6.10
C THR A 633 12.08 -46.15 -5.84
N THR A 634 11.48 -47.35 -5.81
CA THR A 634 10.04 -47.53 -5.52
C THR A 634 9.71 -47.09 -4.10
N VAL A 635 10.51 -47.53 -3.12
CA VAL A 635 10.31 -47.17 -1.71
C VAL A 635 10.61 -45.68 -1.49
N ALA A 636 11.64 -45.13 -2.11
CA ALA A 636 11.98 -43.70 -1.99
C ALA A 636 10.83 -42.79 -2.43
N ARG A 637 10.13 -43.17 -3.51
CA ARG A 637 8.94 -42.45 -3.98
C ARG A 637 7.79 -42.53 -2.97
N LEU A 638 7.50 -43.72 -2.43
CA LEU A 638 6.47 -43.91 -1.41
C LEU A 638 6.78 -43.13 -0.12
N VAL A 639 8.05 -43.08 0.31
CA VAL A 639 8.47 -42.28 1.47
C VAL A 639 8.14 -40.80 1.27
N GLY A 640 8.39 -40.24 0.08
CA GLY A 640 8.03 -38.86 -0.23
C GLY A 640 6.53 -38.59 -0.14
N GLU A 641 5.70 -39.53 -0.61
CA GLU A 641 4.24 -39.43 -0.50
C GLU A 641 3.73 -39.59 0.94
N ILE A 642 4.31 -40.52 1.71
CA ILE A 642 3.98 -40.73 3.13
C ILE A 642 4.32 -39.49 3.94
N PHE A 643 5.51 -38.92 3.74
CA PHE A 643 5.93 -37.73 4.49
C PHE A 643 5.12 -36.50 4.13
N LYS A 644 4.63 -36.40 2.89
CA LYS A 644 3.62 -35.40 2.54
C LYS A 644 2.31 -35.61 3.29
N ALA A 645 1.83 -36.85 3.37
CA ALA A 645 0.60 -37.18 4.10
C ALA A 645 0.71 -36.89 5.61
N LEU A 646 1.91 -37.04 6.18
CA LEU A 646 2.21 -36.70 7.58
C LEU A 646 2.44 -35.21 7.83
N GLY A 647 2.39 -34.36 6.79
CA GLY A 647 2.66 -32.92 6.91
C GLY A 647 4.14 -32.56 7.07
N LEU A 648 5.06 -33.52 6.91
CA LEU A 648 6.52 -33.30 6.94
C LEU A 648 7.06 -32.65 5.67
N LEU A 649 6.38 -32.85 4.53
CA LEU A 649 6.71 -32.25 3.24
C LEU A 649 5.51 -31.52 2.65
N ARG A 650 5.70 -30.32 2.09
CA ARG A 650 4.56 -29.56 1.53
C ARG A 650 4.04 -30.13 0.21
N LYS A 651 4.93 -30.63 -0.67
CA LYS A 651 4.58 -31.11 -2.01
C LYS A 651 4.74 -32.62 -2.16
N GLY A 652 5.71 -33.23 -1.49
CA GLY A 652 6.05 -34.67 -1.61
C GLY A 652 6.56 -35.06 -3.00
N GLN A 653 7.08 -34.10 -3.76
CA GLN A 653 7.57 -34.35 -5.11
C GLN A 653 8.81 -35.24 -5.08
N PHE A 654 8.97 -36.09 -6.09
CA PHE A 654 10.09 -37.03 -6.19
C PHE A 654 10.96 -36.65 -7.39
N VAL A 655 12.19 -36.21 -7.11
CA VAL A 655 13.18 -35.84 -8.12
C VAL A 655 14.30 -36.88 -8.11
N GLU A 656 14.43 -37.60 -9.22
CA GLU A 656 15.50 -38.58 -9.43
C GLU A 656 16.66 -37.94 -10.19
N ALA A 657 17.87 -38.07 -9.63
CA ALA A 657 19.08 -37.44 -10.14
C ALA A 657 20.25 -38.42 -10.23
N ASP A 658 20.82 -38.56 -11.42
CA ASP A 658 22.07 -39.28 -11.64
C ASP A 658 23.26 -38.31 -11.77
N ARG A 659 24.50 -38.82 -11.72
CA ARG A 659 25.73 -38.03 -11.93
C ARG A 659 25.67 -37.12 -13.16
N ARG A 660 25.06 -37.56 -14.27
CA ARG A 660 24.94 -36.77 -15.52
C ARG A 660 24.04 -35.53 -15.36
N GLN A 661 23.06 -35.59 -14.48
CA GLN A 661 22.14 -34.48 -14.21
C GLN A 661 22.72 -33.49 -13.23
N LEU A 662 23.62 -33.92 -12.34
CA LEU A 662 24.27 -33.06 -11.35
C LEU A 662 25.55 -32.39 -11.90
N VAL A 663 26.36 -33.13 -12.66
CA VAL A 663 27.66 -32.63 -13.16
C VAL A 663 27.50 -31.77 -14.41
N GLY A 664 28.12 -30.59 -14.42
CA GLY A 664 28.17 -29.67 -15.55
C GLY A 664 29.15 -30.12 -16.65
N GLN A 665 28.96 -29.64 -17.88
CA GLN A 665 29.88 -29.92 -18.99
C GLN A 665 31.11 -28.99 -19.01
N TYR A 666 31.05 -27.88 -18.27
CA TYR A 666 32.06 -26.82 -18.22
C TYR A 666 32.38 -26.45 -16.76
N ILE A 667 33.62 -26.00 -16.50
CA ILE A 667 34.10 -25.59 -15.17
C ILE A 667 33.26 -24.41 -14.64
N GLY A 668 32.79 -24.49 -13.39
CA GLY A 668 31.98 -23.46 -12.73
C GLY A 668 30.46 -23.56 -12.97
N HIS A 669 30.00 -24.48 -13.83
CA HIS A 669 28.56 -24.71 -14.06
C HIS A 669 27.99 -25.90 -13.26
N THR A 670 28.83 -26.68 -12.57
CA THR A 670 28.38 -27.85 -11.80
C THR A 670 27.63 -27.44 -10.54
N ALA A 671 28.11 -26.45 -9.80
CA ALA A 671 27.39 -25.90 -8.65
C ALA A 671 26.00 -25.34 -9.04
N GLU A 672 25.92 -24.54 -10.11
CA GLU A 672 24.65 -23.96 -10.58
C GLU A 672 23.65 -25.04 -11.03
N LYS A 673 24.14 -26.05 -11.76
CA LYS A 673 23.30 -27.16 -12.23
C LYS A 673 22.81 -28.03 -11.06
N THR A 674 23.68 -28.29 -10.08
CA THR A 674 23.34 -29.02 -8.85
C THR A 674 22.32 -28.23 -8.02
N ALA A 675 22.51 -26.94 -7.84
CA ALA A 675 21.58 -26.06 -7.15
C ALA A 675 20.19 -26.09 -7.80
N LYS A 676 20.10 -26.00 -9.12
CA LYS A 676 18.80 -26.11 -9.84
C LYS A 676 18.10 -27.44 -9.60
N VAL A 677 18.84 -28.56 -9.55
CA VAL A 677 18.26 -29.88 -9.24
C VAL A 677 17.78 -29.95 -7.80
N ILE A 678 18.55 -29.40 -6.85
CA ILE A 678 18.16 -29.30 -5.43
C ILE A 678 16.91 -28.44 -5.26
N GLU A 679 16.88 -27.25 -5.87
CA GLU A 679 15.74 -26.33 -5.85
C GLU A 679 14.48 -27.00 -6.44
N SER A 680 14.65 -27.78 -7.52
CA SER A 680 13.56 -28.54 -8.11
C SER A 680 12.99 -29.61 -7.17
N ALA A 681 13.73 -30.01 -6.14
CA ALA A 681 13.35 -31.01 -5.14
C ALA A 681 12.86 -30.41 -3.81
N PHE A 682 12.83 -29.08 -3.66
CA PHE A 682 12.31 -28.43 -2.45
C PHE A 682 10.85 -28.80 -2.15
N ASP A 683 10.51 -28.92 -0.87
CA ASP A 683 9.26 -29.49 -0.37
C ASP A 683 9.01 -30.95 -0.78
N GLY A 684 10.08 -31.70 -1.07
CA GLY A 684 10.05 -33.04 -1.65
C GLY A 684 11.28 -33.88 -1.32
N VAL A 685 11.50 -34.90 -2.14
CA VAL A 685 12.59 -35.88 -2.03
C VAL A 685 13.52 -35.73 -3.23
N LEU A 686 14.80 -35.51 -2.96
CA LEU A 686 15.90 -35.63 -3.92
C LEU A 686 16.52 -37.03 -3.79
N PHE A 687 16.26 -37.89 -4.77
CA PHE A 687 16.82 -39.23 -4.83
C PHE A 687 18.03 -39.25 -5.76
N ILE A 688 19.21 -39.57 -5.22
CA ILE A 688 20.46 -39.69 -5.99
C ILE A 688 20.82 -41.17 -6.11
N ASP A 689 20.64 -41.75 -7.30
CA ASP A 689 21.03 -43.14 -7.55
C ASP A 689 22.53 -43.25 -7.85
N GLU A 690 23.10 -44.39 -7.52
CA GLU A 690 24.54 -44.67 -7.59
C GLU A 690 25.40 -43.51 -7.07
N ALA A 691 25.06 -42.96 -5.90
CA ALA A 691 25.67 -41.74 -5.35
C ALA A 691 27.20 -41.86 -5.16
N TYR A 692 27.70 -43.08 -4.91
CA TYR A 692 29.14 -43.39 -4.85
C TYR A 692 29.88 -43.04 -6.15
N SER A 693 29.19 -42.94 -7.28
CA SER A 693 29.77 -42.50 -8.54
C SER A 693 30.28 -41.06 -8.46
N LEU A 694 29.77 -40.22 -7.55
CA LEU A 694 30.19 -38.83 -7.36
C LEU A 694 31.65 -38.72 -6.87
N SER A 695 32.12 -39.69 -6.06
CA SER A 695 33.50 -39.71 -5.54
C SER A 695 34.50 -40.52 -6.38
N ARG A 696 34.03 -41.34 -7.32
CA ARG A 696 34.88 -42.17 -8.18
C ARG A 696 35.44 -41.38 -9.37
N SER A 697 36.43 -40.54 -9.13
CA SER A 697 37.31 -40.06 -10.21
C SER A 697 38.76 -39.97 -9.72
N ASN A 698 39.59 -40.92 -10.18
CA ASN A 698 41.05 -40.81 -10.20
C ASN A 698 41.55 -39.88 -11.33
N ASP A 699 40.64 -39.30 -12.11
CA ASP A 699 40.96 -38.26 -13.08
C ASP A 699 40.85 -36.89 -12.41
N SER A 700 41.87 -36.07 -12.63
CA SER A 700 42.16 -34.74 -12.10
C SER A 700 41.13 -33.65 -12.46
N ARG A 701 39.84 -33.85 -12.21
CA ARG A 701 38.79 -32.81 -12.32
C ARG A 701 37.78 -32.88 -11.16
N ASP A 702 37.78 -31.83 -10.35
CA ASP A 702 37.05 -31.67 -9.07
C ASP A 702 35.51 -31.59 -9.16
N PHE A 703 34.90 -31.90 -10.32
CA PHE A 703 33.46 -31.70 -10.53
C PHE A 703 32.57 -32.56 -9.62
N GLY A 704 33.04 -33.75 -9.23
CA GLY A 704 32.28 -34.61 -8.31
C GLY A 704 32.27 -34.06 -6.88
N GLN A 705 33.37 -33.45 -6.46
CA GLN A 705 33.49 -32.82 -5.15
C GLN A 705 32.66 -31.54 -5.09
N GLU A 706 32.62 -30.76 -6.17
CA GLU A 706 31.79 -29.55 -6.28
C GLU A 706 30.27 -29.84 -6.08
N VAL A 707 29.79 -31.01 -6.53
CA VAL A 707 28.41 -31.46 -6.26
C VAL A 707 28.21 -31.71 -4.76
N ILE A 708 29.17 -32.39 -4.11
CA ILE A 708 29.12 -32.69 -2.67
C ILE A 708 29.16 -31.40 -1.84
N ASP A 709 30.05 -30.48 -2.21
CA ASP A 709 30.22 -29.19 -1.54
C ASP A 709 28.99 -28.28 -1.70
N THR A 710 28.18 -28.50 -2.74
CA THR A 710 26.87 -27.83 -2.91
C THR A 710 25.75 -28.54 -2.16
N LEU A 711 25.77 -29.87 -2.13
CA LEU A 711 24.74 -30.70 -1.50
C LEU A 711 24.77 -30.61 0.04
N VAL A 712 25.96 -30.59 0.65
CA VAL A 712 26.11 -30.57 2.11
C VAL A 712 25.50 -29.31 2.75
N PRO A 713 25.75 -28.07 2.25
CA PRO A 713 25.05 -26.89 2.74
C PRO A 713 23.54 -26.94 2.55
N ALA A 714 23.05 -27.49 1.43
CA ALA A 714 21.61 -27.63 1.21
C ALA A 714 20.96 -28.61 2.21
N MET A 715 21.63 -29.72 2.52
CA MET A 715 21.22 -30.66 3.57
C MET A 715 21.27 -30.03 4.98
N GLU A 716 22.02 -28.95 5.18
CA GLU A 716 22.08 -28.22 6.46
C GLU A 716 20.99 -27.16 6.57
N ASN A 717 20.87 -26.32 5.55
CA ASN A 717 20.05 -25.11 5.60
C ASN A 717 18.58 -25.38 5.30
N GLU A 718 18.27 -26.45 4.55
CA GLU A 718 16.92 -26.74 4.05
C GLU A 718 16.33 -28.01 4.68
N ARG A 719 16.71 -28.33 5.93
CA ARG A 719 16.30 -29.55 6.66
C ARG A 719 14.79 -29.70 6.86
N ASP A 720 14.06 -28.59 6.85
CA ASP A 720 12.59 -28.54 7.00
C ASP A 720 11.85 -28.89 5.71
N ARG A 721 12.50 -28.75 4.55
CA ARG A 721 11.83 -28.84 3.24
C ARG A 721 12.49 -29.77 2.24
N LEU A 722 13.70 -30.25 2.48
CA LEU A 722 14.43 -31.11 1.57
C LEU A 722 14.75 -32.45 2.23
N ILE A 723 14.46 -33.54 1.54
CA ILE A 723 14.91 -34.88 1.94
C ILE A 723 15.78 -35.47 0.86
N VAL A 724 17.07 -35.58 1.16
CA VAL A 724 18.04 -36.26 0.31
C VAL A 724 18.06 -37.75 0.65
N ILE A 725 17.84 -38.59 -0.37
CA ILE A 725 18.00 -40.04 -0.29
C ILE A 725 19.15 -40.43 -1.22
N LEU A 726 20.24 -40.93 -0.64
CA LEU A 726 21.39 -41.43 -1.40
C LEU A 726 21.25 -42.94 -1.57
N ALA A 727 21.30 -43.44 -2.81
CA ALA A 727 21.16 -44.86 -3.09
C ALA A 727 22.41 -45.44 -3.76
N GLY A 728 22.72 -46.71 -3.47
CA GLY A 728 23.79 -47.43 -4.14
C GLY A 728 24.04 -48.84 -3.60
N TYR A 729 25.09 -49.48 -4.09
CA TYR A 729 25.54 -50.78 -3.62
C TYR A 729 26.18 -50.68 -2.23
N THR A 730 25.96 -51.69 -1.39
CA THR A 730 26.33 -51.65 0.03
C THR A 730 27.80 -51.34 0.25
N ARG A 731 28.71 -52.03 -0.47
CA ARG A 731 30.16 -51.86 -0.29
C ARG A 731 30.65 -50.48 -0.76
N GLU A 732 30.16 -50.03 -1.90
CA GLU A 732 30.52 -48.74 -2.50
C GLU A 732 30.01 -47.58 -1.68
N MET A 733 28.79 -47.67 -1.17
CA MET A 733 28.23 -46.66 -0.30
C MET A 733 28.99 -46.61 1.03
N SER A 734 29.40 -47.74 1.61
CA SER A 734 30.27 -47.71 2.80
C SER A 734 31.57 -46.95 2.55
N GLN A 735 32.22 -47.14 1.39
CA GLN A 735 33.42 -46.40 1.01
C GLN A 735 33.12 -44.90 0.77
N PHE A 736 32.00 -44.59 0.11
CA PHE A 736 31.57 -43.22 -0.17
C PHE A 736 31.31 -42.43 1.12
N MET A 737 30.66 -43.04 2.12
CA MET A 737 30.35 -42.42 3.40
C MET A 737 31.62 -42.21 4.25
N GLN A 738 32.56 -43.15 4.22
CA GLN A 738 33.87 -42.99 4.89
C GLN A 738 34.69 -41.85 4.29
N ALA A 739 34.62 -41.65 2.97
CA ALA A 739 35.34 -40.58 2.28
C ALA A 739 34.71 -39.19 2.51
N ASN A 740 33.41 -39.11 2.80
CA ASN A 740 32.66 -37.85 2.89
C ASN A 740 31.95 -37.69 4.24
N SER A 741 32.72 -37.29 5.26
CA SER A 741 32.20 -37.11 6.62
C SER A 741 31.06 -36.08 6.71
N GLY A 742 31.06 -35.05 5.85
CA GLY A 742 30.02 -34.02 5.81
C GLY A 742 28.64 -34.52 5.38
N ILE A 743 28.59 -35.53 4.50
CA ILE A 743 27.34 -36.23 4.16
C ILE A 743 26.99 -37.21 5.28
N ALA A 744 27.98 -37.96 5.78
CA ALA A 744 27.77 -38.97 6.81
C ALA A 744 27.13 -38.43 8.09
N SER A 745 27.53 -37.23 8.53
CA SER A 745 26.95 -36.61 9.72
C SER A 745 25.50 -36.12 9.56
N ARG A 746 24.98 -36.04 8.33
CA ARG A 746 23.65 -35.50 8.01
C ARG A 746 22.64 -36.56 7.61
N ILE A 747 23.08 -37.81 7.40
CA ILE A 747 22.20 -38.95 7.20
C ILE A 747 21.71 -39.44 8.56
N ALA A 748 20.39 -39.42 8.76
CA ALA A 748 19.77 -39.90 10.00
C ALA A 748 19.46 -41.39 9.94
N TYR A 749 19.06 -41.88 8.77
CA TYR A 749 18.57 -43.26 8.61
C TYR A 749 19.36 -43.99 7.54
N GLN A 750 19.91 -45.16 7.89
CA GLN A 750 20.54 -46.07 6.94
C GLN A 750 19.66 -47.31 6.78
N ILE A 751 19.15 -47.52 5.57
CA ILE A 751 18.21 -48.58 5.25
C ILE A 751 18.86 -49.58 4.29
N GLU A 752 19.01 -50.82 4.74
CA GLU A 752 19.51 -51.92 3.92
C GLU A 752 18.36 -52.66 3.22
N PHE A 753 18.50 -52.81 1.90
CA PHE A 753 17.59 -53.52 1.01
C PHE A 753 18.18 -54.89 0.68
N PRO A 754 17.73 -55.96 1.37
CA PRO A 754 18.23 -57.31 1.13
C PRO A 754 17.77 -57.84 -0.24
N ASP A 755 18.50 -58.84 -0.75
CA ASP A 755 18.08 -59.59 -1.94
C ASP A 755 16.78 -60.35 -1.67
N TYR A 756 15.92 -60.45 -2.70
CA TYR A 756 14.70 -61.23 -2.64
C TYR A 756 15.03 -62.73 -2.72
N ASN A 757 14.44 -63.51 -1.81
CA ASN A 757 14.56 -64.96 -1.85
C ASN A 757 13.75 -65.57 -3.02
N GLY A 758 13.95 -66.86 -3.31
CA GLY A 758 13.28 -67.52 -4.45
C GLY A 758 11.75 -67.43 -4.43
N GLU A 759 11.13 -67.47 -3.26
CA GLU A 759 9.67 -67.30 -3.10
C GLU A 759 9.23 -65.88 -3.42
N GLN A 760 9.95 -64.87 -2.90
CA GLN A 760 9.69 -63.46 -3.17
C GLN A 760 9.91 -63.10 -4.65
N LEU A 761 10.89 -63.70 -5.31
CA LEU A 761 11.08 -63.52 -6.76
C LEU A 761 9.89 -64.08 -7.56
N LEU A 762 9.33 -65.22 -7.12
CA LEU A 762 8.09 -65.77 -7.69
C LEU A 762 6.91 -64.83 -7.47
N ASP A 763 6.73 -64.31 -6.26
CA ASP A 763 5.65 -63.36 -5.95
C ASP A 763 5.75 -62.09 -6.80
N ILE A 764 6.96 -61.58 -7.04
CA ILE A 764 7.20 -60.46 -7.96
C ILE A 764 6.77 -60.83 -9.38
N PHE A 765 7.11 -62.04 -9.85
CA PHE A 765 6.71 -62.53 -11.17
C PHE A 765 5.17 -62.65 -11.30
N LEU A 766 4.50 -63.19 -10.29
CA LEU A 766 3.05 -63.31 -10.25
C LEU A 766 2.37 -61.94 -10.20
N SER A 767 2.93 -60.98 -9.46
CA SER A 767 2.46 -59.58 -9.46
C SER A 767 2.55 -58.94 -10.86
N LEU A 768 3.61 -59.22 -11.63
CA LEU A 768 3.71 -58.79 -13.03
C LEU A 768 2.66 -59.45 -13.92
N CYS A 769 2.36 -60.73 -13.70
CA CYS A 769 1.29 -61.44 -14.42
C CYS A 769 -0.08 -60.82 -14.15
N GLN A 770 -0.39 -60.56 -12.88
CA GLN A 770 -1.65 -59.94 -12.47
C GLN A 770 -1.82 -58.53 -13.06
N LYS A 771 -0.78 -57.69 -13.00
CA LYS A 771 -0.81 -56.33 -13.58
C LYS A 771 -1.01 -56.34 -15.10
N ALA A 772 -0.51 -57.37 -15.78
CA ALA A 772 -0.63 -57.52 -17.23
C ALA A 772 -1.86 -58.34 -17.66
N ASN A 773 -2.75 -58.72 -16.74
CA ASN A 773 -3.89 -59.61 -16.97
C ASN A 773 -3.49 -60.92 -17.68
N ARG A 774 -2.36 -61.52 -17.28
CA ARG A 774 -1.88 -62.82 -17.78
C ARG A 774 -2.08 -63.92 -16.74
N ILE A 775 -2.37 -65.12 -17.22
CA ILE A 775 -2.62 -66.29 -16.39
C ILE A 775 -1.35 -67.14 -16.32
N CYS A 776 -0.86 -67.41 -15.11
CA CYS A 776 0.22 -68.35 -14.85
C CYS A 776 -0.37 -69.62 -14.21
N PRO A 777 -0.43 -70.75 -14.94
CA PRO A 777 -0.92 -72.01 -14.37
C PRO A 777 -0.03 -72.52 -13.22
N PRO A 778 -0.59 -73.31 -12.28
CA PRO A 778 0.16 -73.89 -11.15
C PRO A 778 1.40 -74.70 -11.57
N SER A 779 1.31 -75.42 -12.70
CA SER A 779 2.43 -76.19 -13.25
C SER A 779 3.61 -75.32 -13.64
N VAL A 780 3.35 -74.15 -14.23
CA VAL A 780 4.37 -73.17 -14.62
C VAL A 780 4.95 -72.48 -13.39
N SER A 781 4.11 -72.08 -12.42
CA SER A 781 4.60 -71.40 -11.21
C SER A 781 5.50 -72.29 -10.36
N GLN A 782 5.25 -73.60 -10.28
CA GLN A 782 6.10 -74.55 -9.56
C GLN A 782 7.49 -74.67 -10.18
N GLU A 783 7.58 -74.71 -11.50
CA GLU A 783 8.85 -74.76 -12.21
C GLU A 783 9.63 -73.44 -12.09
N LEU A 784 8.93 -72.30 -12.18
CA LEU A 784 9.51 -70.98 -11.93
C LEU A 784 10.05 -70.84 -10.49
N GLN A 785 9.37 -71.40 -9.49
CA GLN A 785 9.83 -71.39 -8.11
C GLN A 785 11.20 -72.08 -7.97
N GLN A 786 11.38 -73.24 -8.59
CA GLN A 786 12.65 -73.97 -8.56
C GLN A 786 13.76 -73.18 -9.25
N ILE A 787 13.47 -72.57 -10.40
CA ILE A 787 14.43 -71.72 -11.13
C ILE A 787 14.87 -70.54 -10.26
N PHE A 788 13.93 -69.84 -9.62
CA PHE A 788 14.25 -68.69 -8.77
C PHE A 788 14.96 -69.08 -7.46
N MET A 789 14.66 -70.24 -6.88
CA MET A 789 15.41 -70.76 -5.74
C MET A 789 16.88 -71.05 -6.10
N VAL A 790 17.13 -71.70 -7.24
CA VAL A 790 18.49 -71.97 -7.73
C VAL A 790 19.22 -70.67 -8.06
N ALA A 791 18.54 -69.70 -8.69
CA ALA A 791 19.09 -68.38 -8.98
C ALA A 791 19.51 -67.63 -7.69
N TYR A 792 18.68 -67.68 -6.65
CA TYR A 792 18.99 -67.07 -5.36
C TYR A 792 20.14 -67.77 -4.62
N GLN A 793 20.25 -69.09 -4.72
CA GLN A 793 21.36 -69.86 -4.14
C GLN A 793 22.70 -69.53 -4.83
N ASN A 794 22.68 -69.34 -6.14
CA ASN A 794 23.84 -69.00 -6.96
C ASN A 794 24.06 -67.48 -7.11
N ARG A 795 23.42 -66.66 -6.27
CA ARG A 795 23.48 -65.20 -6.40
C ARG A 795 24.90 -64.67 -6.18
N GLY A 796 25.31 -63.78 -7.06
CA GLY A 796 26.57 -63.05 -6.96
C GLY A 796 26.37 -61.60 -6.55
N TYR A 797 27.46 -60.84 -6.59
CA TYR A 797 27.51 -59.41 -6.25
C TYR A 797 26.58 -58.52 -7.10
N ASN A 798 26.27 -58.95 -8.33
CA ASN A 798 25.42 -58.21 -9.28
C ASN A 798 24.04 -58.84 -9.47
N PHE A 799 23.52 -59.56 -8.47
CA PHE A 799 22.19 -60.15 -8.57
C PHE A 799 21.13 -59.07 -8.75
N GLY A 800 20.46 -59.04 -9.91
CA GLY A 800 19.56 -57.96 -10.31
C GLY A 800 18.13 -58.08 -9.77
N ASN A 801 17.83 -59.10 -8.96
CA ASN A 801 16.58 -59.21 -8.20
C ASN A 801 15.33 -59.00 -9.07
N GLY A 802 14.46 -58.05 -8.71
CA GLY A 802 13.25 -57.73 -9.47
C GLY A 802 13.52 -57.21 -10.89
N ARG A 803 14.71 -56.66 -11.17
CA ARG A 803 15.13 -56.28 -12.52
C ARG A 803 15.34 -57.53 -13.38
N ASP A 804 15.98 -58.56 -12.84
CA ASP A 804 16.20 -59.83 -13.53
C ASP A 804 14.88 -60.56 -13.74
N VAL A 805 14.00 -60.60 -12.73
CA VAL A 805 12.64 -61.16 -12.87
C VAL A 805 11.84 -60.43 -13.95
N ARG A 806 11.95 -59.10 -14.04
CA ARG A 806 11.30 -58.32 -15.12
C ARG A 806 11.86 -58.68 -16.50
N ASN A 807 13.18 -58.78 -16.63
CA ASN A 807 13.83 -59.19 -17.88
C ASN A 807 13.41 -60.62 -18.27
N PHE A 808 13.36 -61.53 -17.30
CA PHE A 808 12.91 -62.90 -17.46
C PHE A 808 11.45 -62.98 -17.91
N TYR A 809 10.56 -62.21 -17.26
CA TYR A 809 9.16 -62.07 -17.66
C TYR A 809 9.01 -61.55 -19.10
N GLN A 810 9.81 -60.56 -19.50
CA GLN A 810 9.78 -60.04 -20.88
C GLN A 810 10.19 -61.11 -21.91
N LYS A 811 11.25 -61.88 -21.62
CA LYS A 811 11.67 -63.02 -22.45
C LYS A 811 10.54 -64.06 -22.57
N MET A 812 9.86 -64.36 -21.46
CA MET A 812 8.75 -65.31 -21.42
C MET A 812 7.54 -64.82 -22.23
N VAL A 813 7.19 -63.54 -22.13
CA VAL A 813 6.14 -62.91 -22.97
C VAL A 813 6.49 -62.96 -24.45
N GLN A 814 7.76 -62.77 -24.81
CA GLN A 814 8.22 -62.87 -26.20
C GLN A 814 8.07 -64.29 -26.76
N ARG A 815 8.40 -65.31 -25.96
CA ARG A 815 8.19 -66.73 -26.34
C ARG A 815 6.71 -67.06 -26.48
N GLN A 816 5.87 -66.59 -25.55
CA GLN A 816 4.42 -66.74 -25.65
C GLN A 816 3.86 -66.09 -26.92
N LYS A 817 4.31 -64.89 -27.30
CA LYS A 817 3.94 -64.25 -28.59
C LYS A 817 4.35 -65.07 -29.80
N SER A 818 5.51 -65.74 -29.73
CA SER A 818 5.98 -66.62 -30.80
C SER A 818 5.12 -67.88 -30.91
N ARG A 819 4.73 -68.46 -29.76
CA ARG A 819 3.79 -69.59 -29.70
C ARG A 819 2.41 -69.22 -30.24
N LEU A 820 1.90 -68.05 -29.86
CA LEU A 820 0.60 -67.54 -30.30
C LEU A 820 0.45 -67.57 -31.83
N LEU A 821 1.51 -67.16 -32.54
CA LEU A 821 1.55 -67.17 -34.00
C LEU A 821 1.76 -68.57 -34.59
N ARG A 822 2.57 -69.41 -33.93
CA ARG A 822 2.86 -70.78 -34.38
C ARG A 822 1.62 -71.68 -34.31
N ASP A 823 0.87 -71.58 -33.22
CA ASP A 823 -0.18 -72.53 -32.85
C ASP A 823 -1.61 -71.96 -33.02
N ASN A 824 -1.77 -70.74 -33.57
CA ASN A 824 -3.05 -70.06 -33.81
C ASN A 824 -4.01 -70.08 -32.60
N LEU A 825 -3.48 -69.83 -31.40
CA LEU A 825 -4.24 -69.91 -30.15
C LEU A 825 -5.31 -68.81 -30.08
N THR A 826 -6.49 -69.13 -29.55
CA THR A 826 -7.64 -68.20 -29.40
C THR A 826 -8.19 -68.16 -27.97
N GLY A 827 -8.80 -67.04 -27.58
CA GLY A 827 -9.46 -66.89 -26.28
C GLY A 827 -8.48 -66.81 -25.11
N GLU A 828 -8.81 -67.44 -23.98
CA GLU A 828 -7.97 -67.43 -22.76
C GLU A 828 -6.58 -68.04 -22.97
N ALA A 829 -6.41 -68.92 -23.97
CA ALA A 829 -5.10 -69.46 -24.34
C ALA A 829 -4.11 -68.39 -24.83
N MET A 830 -4.60 -67.21 -25.24
CA MET A 830 -3.75 -66.09 -25.66
C MET A 830 -3.06 -65.37 -24.49
N ILE A 831 -3.60 -65.50 -23.28
CA ILE A 831 -3.11 -64.81 -22.09
C ILE A 831 -2.50 -65.78 -21.06
N THR A 832 -2.58 -67.09 -21.31
CA THR A 832 -2.05 -68.15 -20.44
C THR A 832 -0.63 -68.56 -20.85
N PHE A 833 0.29 -68.64 -19.87
CA PHE A 833 1.63 -69.19 -20.05
C PHE A 833 1.64 -70.72 -20.02
N ALA A 834 2.57 -71.35 -20.73
CA ALA A 834 2.87 -72.78 -20.58
C ALA A 834 4.37 -73.03 -20.39
N ILE A 835 4.72 -74.27 -20.07
CA ILE A 835 6.09 -74.69 -19.72
C ILE A 835 7.11 -74.36 -20.83
N GLU A 836 6.73 -74.50 -22.10
CA GLU A 836 7.61 -74.17 -23.24
C GLU A 836 7.95 -72.67 -23.36
N ASP A 837 7.20 -71.78 -22.70
CA ASP A 837 7.48 -70.35 -22.71
C ASP A 837 8.64 -69.99 -21.76
N ILE A 838 9.02 -70.88 -20.84
CA ILE A 838 10.02 -70.62 -19.79
C ILE A 838 11.42 -70.48 -20.43
N PRO A 839 12.07 -69.30 -20.36
CA PRO A 839 13.44 -69.12 -20.82
C PRO A 839 14.46 -69.68 -19.83
N THR A 840 15.69 -69.89 -20.30
CA THR A 840 16.82 -70.17 -19.40
C THR A 840 17.07 -68.95 -18.52
N TRP A 841 17.35 -69.20 -17.23
CA TRP A 841 17.87 -68.18 -16.33
C TRP A 841 19.36 -68.04 -16.61
N ASP A 842 19.72 -66.99 -17.34
CA ASP A 842 21.10 -66.68 -17.75
C ASP A 842 21.84 -65.89 -16.66
#